data_AF-A0A930RX58-F1
#
_entry.id   AF-A0A930RX58-F1
#
_cell.length_a   1.000
_cell.length_b   1.000
_cell.length_c   1.000
_cell.angle_alpha   90.00
_cell.angle_beta   90.00
_cell.angle_gamma   90.00
#
_symmetry.space_group_name_H-M   'P 1'
#
loop_
_entity.id
_entity.type
_entity.pdbx_description
1 polymer ?
#
loop_
_entity_poly.entity_id
_entity_poly.type
_entity_poly.pdbx_seq_one_letter_code
_entity_poly.pdbx_strand_id
1 'polypeptide(L)'
;NSEVRALADIFEEERNVVIEGKIFDIELRRGKAKGKLFGNIKLTDYTSSISATLFPSTPEDEQALEGLKKGTWVRAFGTIEVNKFSQELGMIIRDMNAVNHEGRKDKAEGEKRVELHMHTNMSVMDATNSPSDLISQAAKWGHKAIAITDHANLQAYPEAHGAGKKNGIKILYGLEGNIVDDHVNVAYNPQHILLEDATYVVFDVETTGLSAIYDSIIELAAVKMKNGVVIDKFEEFIDPGHPLSATTIQLTGITDEMVRGSKSVEQVLKEFHEFSKDCILVAHNASFDMGFLNTGYENVGIPKTNQPVIDTLELSRMLHPQLKSHRLNTLAKRYNVALEQHHRAVYDSETTGYLCHIFLKEAATEHNLLYHDELNTNIHPEEVFKNGRPFHATIFAKDQAGLKELFKVVSQSNIEYYYRVPRILRSMLSSRRDSFLLGSGCAEGEVFEAMMQKGYNEAKEKAKFYDYIEIMPKAIYRPLIKKELIRNEHHLEEIIQNLVRLGEELGKPVVATGNVHYLNPEDKIYREILLTSLNNGVPQEYPDAHLRTTDEMLKEFAFLGEEKAYEVVVTNSNWVSDQLEEITPVKDELYTPKIEGAAEEITKLSYDKAHEWYGNPLPKIVEDRIKKELKSIIGNGFS
;
A
#
# COMPACT_ATOMS: atom_id res chain seq x y z
N ASN A 1 -26.53 -0.44 -41.72
CA ASN A 1 -26.52 -0.62 -40.25
C ASN A 1 -25.68 -1.81 -39.89
N SER A 2 -24.36 -1.73 -40.09
CA SER A 2 -23.43 -2.68 -39.48
C SER A 2 -23.19 -2.20 -38.06
N GLU A 3 -23.33 -3.11 -37.10
CA GLU A 3 -23.05 -2.85 -35.68
C GLU A 3 -21.54 -2.64 -35.47
N VAL A 4 -21.16 -1.77 -34.53
CA VAL A 4 -19.75 -1.55 -34.18
C VAL A 4 -19.24 -2.81 -33.47
N ARG A 5 -18.16 -3.40 -33.98
CA ARG A 5 -17.53 -4.60 -33.39
C ARG A 5 -16.43 -4.19 -32.42
N ALA A 6 -16.34 -4.88 -31.28
CA ALA A 6 -15.19 -4.78 -30.40
C ALA A 6 -13.95 -5.41 -31.07
N LEU A 7 -12.78 -4.80 -30.88
CA LEU A 7 -11.53 -5.29 -31.45
C LEU A 7 -11.13 -6.65 -30.89
N ALA A 8 -11.50 -6.96 -29.65
CA ALA A 8 -11.28 -8.28 -29.06
C ALA A 8 -12.04 -9.39 -29.80
N ASP A 9 -13.11 -9.08 -30.55
CA ASP A 9 -13.92 -10.07 -31.27
C ASP A 9 -13.45 -10.29 -32.73
N ILE A 10 -12.27 -9.78 -33.11
CA ILE A 10 -11.71 -9.91 -34.45
C ILE A 10 -10.61 -10.97 -34.43
N PHE A 11 -10.94 -12.18 -34.93
CA PHE A 11 -10.03 -13.33 -34.93
C PHE A 11 -9.70 -13.88 -36.32
N GLU A 12 -10.43 -13.44 -37.36
CA GLU A 12 -10.29 -13.94 -38.73
C GLU A 12 -10.43 -12.82 -39.77
N GLU A 13 -10.22 -13.17 -41.03
CA GLU A 13 -10.43 -12.23 -42.14
C GLU A 13 -11.92 -11.99 -42.35
N GLU A 14 -12.34 -10.73 -42.39
CA GLU A 14 -13.73 -10.35 -42.50
C GLU A 14 -13.91 -9.18 -43.47
N ARG A 15 -14.96 -9.25 -44.29
CA ARG A 15 -15.33 -8.16 -45.21
C ARG A 15 -16.37 -7.26 -44.55
N ASN A 16 -16.20 -5.94 -44.69
CA ASN A 16 -17.17 -4.92 -44.26
C ASN A 16 -17.37 -4.83 -42.74
N VAL A 17 -16.28 -4.64 -41.99
CA VAL A 17 -16.30 -4.46 -40.54
C VAL A 17 -16.34 -2.97 -40.19
N VAL A 18 -17.14 -2.61 -39.18
CA VAL A 18 -17.13 -1.29 -38.54
C VAL A 18 -16.49 -1.43 -37.16
N ILE A 19 -15.45 -0.64 -36.89
CA ILE A 19 -14.80 -0.56 -35.58
C ILE A 19 -14.82 0.88 -35.08
N GLU A 20 -14.79 1.06 -33.76
CA GLU A 20 -14.48 2.34 -33.13
C GLU A 20 -13.23 2.18 -32.29
N GLY A 21 -12.33 3.16 -32.35
CA GLY A 21 -11.10 3.10 -31.57
C GLY A 21 -10.40 4.43 -31.45
N LYS A 22 -9.64 4.57 -30.38
CA LYS A 22 -8.71 5.67 -30.14
C LYS A 22 -7.43 5.44 -30.91
N ILE A 23 -7.00 6.47 -31.65
CA ILE A 23 -5.73 6.45 -32.36
C ILE A 23 -4.59 6.66 -31.36
N PHE A 24 -3.71 5.68 -31.18
CA PHE A 24 -2.52 5.82 -30.34
C PHE A 24 -1.22 5.96 -31.16
N ASP A 25 -1.26 5.63 -32.46
CA ASP A 25 -0.12 5.81 -33.36
C ASP A 25 -0.57 6.14 -34.78
N ILE A 26 0.21 6.99 -35.47
CA ILE A 26 -0.01 7.37 -36.87
C ILE A 26 1.35 7.47 -37.55
N GLU A 27 1.55 6.70 -38.60
CA GLU A 27 2.71 6.79 -39.48
C GLU A 27 2.27 7.12 -40.90
N LEU A 28 2.68 8.29 -41.39
CA LEU A 28 2.44 8.71 -42.77
C LEU A 28 3.61 8.28 -43.65
N ARG A 29 3.32 7.59 -44.75
CA ARG A 29 4.32 7.10 -45.69
C ARG A 29 3.91 7.44 -47.12
N ARG A 30 4.89 7.57 -48.02
CA ARG A 30 4.67 7.74 -49.46
C ARG A 30 5.11 6.49 -50.20
N GLY A 31 4.22 5.94 -51.03
CA GLY A 31 4.48 4.74 -51.81
C GLY A 31 5.57 4.94 -52.86
N LYS A 32 6.42 3.91 -53.07
CA LYS A 32 7.52 3.94 -54.06
C LYS A 32 7.03 4.14 -55.49
N ALA A 33 5.82 3.67 -55.81
CA ALA A 33 5.18 3.86 -57.10
C ALA A 33 4.25 5.09 -57.03
N LYS A 34 4.61 6.18 -57.71
CA LYS A 34 3.84 7.44 -57.85
C LYS A 34 3.76 8.37 -56.63
N GLY A 35 4.43 8.08 -55.51
CA GLY A 35 4.53 9.01 -54.37
C GLY A 35 3.22 9.26 -53.60
N LYS A 36 2.18 8.43 -53.84
CA LYS A 36 0.88 8.52 -53.16
C LYS A 36 1.04 8.35 -51.65
N LEU A 37 0.40 9.24 -50.89
CA LEU A 37 0.36 9.19 -49.44
C LEU A 37 -0.49 7.99 -48.99
N PHE A 38 -0.10 7.34 -47.89
CA PHE A 38 -0.94 6.42 -47.14
C PHE A 38 -0.58 6.49 -45.65
N GLY A 39 -1.54 6.17 -44.80
CA GLY A 39 -1.39 6.21 -43.35
C GLY A 39 -1.50 4.83 -42.75
N ASN A 40 -0.52 4.44 -41.93
CA ASN A 40 -0.65 3.33 -41.00
C ASN A 40 -1.07 3.88 -39.64
N ILE A 41 -2.26 3.51 -39.20
CA ILE A 41 -2.90 4.01 -37.99
C ILE A 41 -3.01 2.83 -37.04
N LYS A 42 -2.67 3.00 -35.76
CA LYS A 42 -2.95 1.98 -34.74
C LYS A 42 -4.10 2.44 -33.86
N LEU A 43 -5.09 1.58 -33.73
CA LEU A 43 -6.35 1.84 -33.04
C LEU A 43 -6.51 0.90 -31.86
N THR A 44 -7.04 1.39 -30.75
CA THR A 44 -7.48 0.57 -29.62
C THR A 44 -8.85 1.03 -29.15
N ASP A 45 -9.71 0.09 -28.83
CA ASP A 45 -10.98 0.32 -28.11
C ASP A 45 -10.85 -0.09 -26.63
N TYR A 46 -9.62 -0.33 -26.19
CA TYR A 46 -9.22 -0.89 -24.90
C TYR A 46 -9.61 -2.35 -24.63
N THR A 47 -10.39 -3.00 -25.50
CA THR A 47 -10.59 -4.46 -25.49
C THR A 47 -9.46 -5.17 -26.23
N SER A 48 -8.96 -4.58 -27.32
CA SER A 48 -7.78 -5.02 -28.06
C SER A 48 -7.19 -3.85 -28.87
N SER A 49 -6.26 -4.14 -29.78
CA SER A 49 -5.68 -3.17 -30.70
C SER A 49 -5.52 -3.76 -32.10
N ILE A 50 -5.64 -2.91 -33.13
CA ILE A 50 -5.44 -3.31 -34.52
C ILE A 50 -4.68 -2.25 -35.30
N SER A 51 -3.85 -2.71 -36.25
CA SER A 51 -3.24 -1.83 -37.26
C SER A 51 -4.20 -1.64 -38.43
N ALA A 52 -4.38 -0.40 -38.86
CA ALA A 52 -5.31 -0.01 -39.91
C ALA A 52 -4.61 0.88 -40.96
N THR A 53 -4.70 0.52 -42.22
CA THR A 53 -4.10 1.27 -43.33
C THR A 53 -5.17 2.03 -44.09
N LEU A 54 -4.99 3.35 -44.25
CA LEU A 54 -5.82 4.23 -45.06
C LEU A 54 -5.08 4.67 -46.33
N PHE A 55 -5.71 4.47 -47.48
CA PHE A 55 -5.24 4.97 -48.77
C PHE A 55 -6.15 6.13 -49.23
N PRO A 56 -5.74 7.39 -49.06
CA PRO A 56 -6.51 8.54 -49.52
C PRO A 56 -6.72 8.47 -51.04
N SER A 57 -7.94 8.76 -51.48
CA SER A 57 -8.33 8.72 -52.89
C SER A 57 -8.37 10.10 -53.53
N THR A 58 -8.57 11.14 -52.72
CA THR A 58 -8.64 12.55 -53.12
C THR A 58 -7.60 13.42 -52.39
N PRO A 59 -7.24 14.61 -52.92
CA PRO A 59 -6.40 15.58 -52.20
C PRO A 59 -7.00 15.99 -50.85
N GLU A 60 -8.32 16.06 -50.75
CA GLU A 60 -9.03 16.33 -49.49
C GLU A 60 -8.80 15.22 -48.45
N ASP A 61 -8.84 13.95 -48.87
CA ASP A 61 -8.52 12.82 -48.00
C ASP A 61 -7.06 12.83 -47.54
N GLU A 62 -6.13 13.24 -48.41
CA GLU A 62 -4.71 13.40 -48.06
C GLU A 62 -4.56 14.45 -46.96
N GLN A 63 -5.22 15.61 -47.09
CA GLN A 63 -5.20 16.68 -46.09
C GLN A 63 -5.86 16.24 -44.77
N ALA A 64 -6.98 15.51 -44.83
CA ALA A 64 -7.66 14.99 -43.65
C ALA A 64 -6.79 13.98 -42.88
N LEU A 65 -6.08 13.11 -43.60
CA LEU A 65 -5.14 12.16 -43.00
C LEU A 65 -3.93 12.87 -42.37
N GLU A 66 -3.37 13.89 -43.03
CA GLU A 66 -2.28 14.71 -42.46
C GLU A 66 -2.71 15.48 -41.20
N GLY A 67 -3.99 15.88 -41.12
CA GLY A 67 -4.56 16.58 -39.98
C GLY A 67 -4.93 15.68 -38.78
N LEU A 68 -4.89 14.36 -38.95
CA LEU A 68 -5.28 13.38 -37.93
C LEU A 68 -4.28 13.39 -36.76
N LYS A 69 -4.79 13.39 -35.52
CA LYS A 69 -3.95 13.47 -34.30
C LYS A 69 -4.09 12.24 -33.43
N LYS A 70 -2.99 11.84 -32.79
CA LYS A 70 -3.00 10.86 -31.69
C LYS A 70 -3.99 11.32 -30.60
N GLY A 71 -4.73 10.38 -30.03
CA GLY A 71 -5.80 10.61 -29.06
C GLY A 71 -7.19 10.82 -29.67
N THR A 72 -7.31 11.02 -30.99
CA THR A 72 -8.60 11.15 -31.67
C THR A 72 -9.31 9.80 -31.70
N TRP A 73 -10.59 9.78 -31.36
CA TRP A 73 -11.45 8.63 -31.56
C TRP A 73 -12.05 8.65 -32.96
N VAL A 74 -12.02 7.50 -33.62
CA VAL A 74 -12.55 7.34 -34.98
C VAL A 74 -13.44 6.12 -35.06
N ARG A 75 -14.47 6.21 -35.89
CA ARG A 75 -15.23 5.08 -36.41
C ARG A 75 -14.70 4.76 -37.80
N ALA A 76 -14.13 3.58 -37.98
CA ALA A 76 -13.55 3.13 -39.24
C ALA A 76 -14.39 1.99 -39.84
N PHE A 77 -14.57 2.00 -41.16
CA PHE A 77 -15.23 0.95 -41.92
C PHE A 77 -14.30 0.41 -43.00
N GLY A 78 -14.23 -0.91 -43.15
CA GLY A 78 -13.20 -1.52 -43.98
C GLY A 78 -13.23 -3.04 -44.06
N THR A 79 -12.11 -3.61 -44.51
CA THR A 79 -11.90 -5.05 -44.60
C THR A 79 -10.78 -5.45 -43.66
N ILE A 80 -10.98 -6.51 -42.88
CA ILE A 80 -9.94 -7.14 -42.08
C ILE A 80 -9.30 -8.24 -42.95
N GLU A 81 -8.00 -8.14 -43.17
CA GLU A 81 -7.22 -9.11 -43.93
C GLU A 81 -5.84 -9.31 -43.30
N VAL A 82 -5.21 -10.45 -43.55
CA VAL A 82 -3.84 -10.69 -43.08
C VAL A 82 -2.87 -9.82 -43.87
N ASN A 83 -2.16 -8.95 -43.16
CA ASN A 83 -1.12 -8.15 -43.76
C ASN A 83 0.08 -9.04 -44.13
N LYS A 84 0.42 -9.10 -45.42
CA LYS A 84 1.48 -9.97 -45.94
C LYS A 84 2.87 -9.71 -45.36
N PHE A 85 3.12 -8.52 -44.78
CA PHE A 85 4.41 -8.16 -44.20
C PHE A 85 4.47 -8.44 -42.70
N SER A 86 3.48 -8.00 -41.92
CA SER A 86 3.46 -8.26 -40.47
C SER A 86 2.97 -9.67 -40.11
N GLN A 87 2.28 -10.36 -41.02
CA GLN A 87 1.60 -11.64 -40.76
C GLN A 87 0.53 -11.53 -39.66
N GLU A 88 0.03 -10.32 -39.42
CA GLU A 88 -1.02 -10.01 -38.45
C GLU A 88 -2.29 -9.56 -39.19
N LEU A 89 -3.44 -9.71 -38.55
CA LEU A 89 -4.68 -9.11 -39.04
C LEU A 89 -4.56 -7.59 -39.01
N GLY A 90 -4.91 -6.96 -40.13
CA GLY A 90 -4.95 -5.51 -40.26
C GLY A 90 -6.20 -5.07 -40.99
N MET A 91 -6.63 -3.85 -40.73
CA MET A 91 -7.79 -3.26 -41.40
C MET A 91 -7.35 -2.43 -42.61
N ILE A 92 -7.88 -2.71 -43.79
CA ILE A 92 -7.84 -1.76 -44.90
C ILE A 92 -9.06 -0.86 -44.79
N ILE A 93 -8.83 0.40 -44.41
CA ILE A 93 -9.86 1.40 -44.20
C ILE A 93 -10.41 1.84 -45.55
N ARG A 94 -11.74 1.78 -45.69
CA ARG A 94 -12.48 2.32 -46.83
C ARG A 94 -13.17 3.64 -46.50
N ASP A 95 -13.60 3.80 -45.25
CA ASP A 95 -14.21 5.03 -44.75
C ASP A 95 -13.85 5.23 -43.27
N MET A 96 -13.69 6.48 -42.83
CA MET A 96 -13.31 6.81 -41.46
C MET A 96 -13.85 8.18 -41.07
N ASN A 97 -14.49 8.24 -39.91
CA ASN A 97 -15.04 9.48 -39.36
C ASN A 97 -14.55 9.68 -37.93
N ALA A 98 -14.20 10.91 -37.58
CA ALA A 98 -13.96 11.26 -36.18
C ALA A 98 -15.28 11.13 -35.40
N VAL A 99 -15.22 10.53 -34.22
CA VAL A 99 -16.36 10.38 -33.31
C VAL A 99 -16.04 10.99 -31.95
N ASN A 100 -17.07 11.51 -31.30
CA ASN A 100 -16.95 11.91 -29.91
C ASN A 100 -17.11 10.66 -29.05
N HIS A 101 -16.07 10.26 -28.34
CA HIS A 101 -16.14 9.20 -27.34
C HIS A 101 -16.28 9.87 -25.97
N GLU A 102 -17.48 9.83 -25.42
CA GLU A 102 -17.72 10.32 -24.07
C GLU A 102 -17.17 9.31 -23.06
N GLY A 103 -16.07 9.66 -22.39
CA GLY A 103 -15.57 8.88 -21.26
C GLY A 103 -16.56 8.90 -20.08
N ARG A 104 -16.19 8.21 -18.99
CA ARG A 104 -16.99 8.18 -17.76
C ARG A 104 -17.31 9.59 -17.25
N LYS A 105 -18.55 9.79 -16.82
CA LYS A 105 -19.08 11.06 -16.29
C LYS A 105 -19.52 10.87 -14.85
N ASP A 106 -19.15 11.80 -13.98
CA ASP A 106 -19.65 11.87 -12.61
C ASP A 106 -21.05 12.48 -12.60
N LYS A 107 -22.06 11.65 -12.32
CA LYS A 107 -23.49 12.00 -12.43
C LYS A 107 -24.10 12.47 -11.11
N ALA A 108 -23.34 12.48 -10.01
CA ALA A 108 -23.89 12.92 -8.73
C ALA A 108 -24.36 14.38 -8.78
N GLU A 109 -25.46 14.71 -8.13
CA GLU A 109 -25.91 16.10 -7.99
C GLU A 109 -25.30 16.71 -6.71
N GLY A 110 -25.10 18.04 -6.70
CA GLY A 110 -24.59 18.75 -5.52
C GLY A 110 -23.06 18.66 -5.35
N GLU A 111 -22.63 18.63 -4.08
CA GLU A 111 -21.20 18.57 -3.73
C GLU A 111 -20.60 17.20 -4.14
N LYS A 112 -19.43 17.26 -4.78
CA LYS A 112 -18.70 16.08 -5.26
C LYS A 112 -17.79 15.54 -4.16
N ARG A 113 -17.45 14.24 -4.22
CA ARG A 113 -16.44 13.67 -3.33
C ARG A 113 -15.05 14.25 -3.60
N VAL A 114 -14.14 14.06 -2.65
CA VAL A 114 -12.70 14.25 -2.82
C VAL A 114 -12.01 12.88 -2.74
N GLU A 115 -11.17 12.55 -3.72
CA GLU A 115 -10.32 11.35 -3.62
C GLU A 115 -9.11 11.64 -2.72
N LEU A 116 -8.90 10.77 -1.72
CA LEU A 116 -7.91 10.95 -0.66
C LEU A 116 -6.83 9.88 -0.64
N HIS A 117 -6.99 8.79 -1.39
CA HIS A 117 -6.03 7.71 -1.44
C HIS A 117 -5.79 7.31 -2.89
N MET A 118 -4.71 7.80 -3.47
CA MET A 118 -4.41 7.67 -4.89
C MET A 118 -2.91 7.58 -5.16
N HIS A 119 -2.57 6.59 -5.98
CA HIS A 119 -1.26 6.29 -6.50
C HIS A 119 -1.14 6.73 -7.96
N THR A 120 0.05 7.20 -8.29
CA THR A 120 0.44 7.62 -9.63
C THR A 120 1.51 6.67 -10.15
N ASN A 121 1.94 6.83 -11.40
CA ASN A 121 3.07 6.08 -11.96
C ASN A 121 4.41 6.25 -11.19
N MET A 122 4.47 7.09 -10.16
CA MET A 122 5.58 7.18 -9.21
C MET A 122 5.49 6.17 -8.06
N SER A 123 4.36 5.51 -7.86
CA SER A 123 4.28 4.23 -7.13
C SER A 123 4.83 3.12 -8.01
N VAL A 124 6.16 3.00 -7.97
CA VAL A 124 6.98 2.21 -8.89
C VAL A 124 6.47 0.78 -9.04
N MET A 125 6.25 0.36 -10.29
CA MET A 125 5.79 -0.98 -10.66
C MET A 125 4.40 -1.37 -10.13
N ASP A 126 3.58 -0.40 -9.71
CA ASP A 126 2.25 -0.68 -9.16
C ASP A 126 1.12 0.13 -9.81
N ALA A 127 1.23 1.46 -9.86
CA ALA A 127 0.22 2.31 -10.52
C ALA A 127 0.69 2.78 -11.90
N THR A 128 -0.26 3.09 -12.79
CA THR A 128 0.02 3.20 -14.23
C THR A 128 -0.18 4.59 -14.83
N ASN A 129 -1.12 5.37 -14.28
CA ASN A 129 -1.46 6.69 -14.85
C ASN A 129 -0.59 7.80 -14.25
N SER A 130 -0.33 8.84 -15.05
CA SER A 130 0.39 10.02 -14.57
C SER A 130 -0.45 10.83 -13.57
N PRO A 131 0.18 11.61 -12.68
CA PRO A 131 -0.53 12.59 -11.86
C PRO A 131 -1.42 13.51 -12.71
N SER A 132 -0.92 13.97 -13.87
CA SER A 132 -1.66 14.85 -14.77
C SER A 132 -2.96 14.25 -15.29
N ASP A 133 -2.98 12.95 -15.62
CA ASP A 133 -4.17 12.26 -16.14
C ASP A 133 -5.28 12.23 -15.09
N LEU A 134 -4.93 11.80 -13.87
CA LEU A 134 -5.85 11.65 -12.75
C LEU A 134 -6.42 13.01 -12.30
N ILE A 135 -5.55 14.02 -12.13
CA ILE A 135 -5.94 15.38 -11.72
C ILE A 135 -6.84 16.03 -12.76
N SER A 136 -6.51 15.89 -14.05
CA SER A 136 -7.33 16.44 -15.13
C SER A 136 -8.70 15.77 -15.20
N GLN A 137 -8.79 14.48 -14.87
CA GLN A 137 -10.08 13.78 -14.83
C GLN A 137 -10.94 14.20 -13.64
N ALA A 138 -10.36 14.30 -12.43
CA ALA A 138 -11.10 14.77 -11.25
C ALA A 138 -11.62 16.20 -11.44
N ALA A 139 -10.83 17.08 -12.07
CA ALA A 139 -11.27 18.43 -12.42
C ALA A 139 -12.45 18.42 -13.41
N LYS A 140 -12.44 17.54 -14.44
CA LYS A 140 -13.58 17.37 -15.36
C LYS A 140 -14.85 16.86 -14.67
N TRP A 141 -14.70 16.07 -13.60
CA TRP A 141 -15.82 15.60 -12.78
C TRP A 141 -16.29 16.61 -11.73
N GLY A 142 -15.61 17.76 -11.61
CA GLY A 142 -15.98 18.83 -10.69
C GLY A 142 -15.58 18.56 -9.24
N HIS A 143 -14.59 17.69 -9.00
CA HIS A 143 -14.04 17.48 -7.65
C HIS A 143 -13.27 18.73 -7.23
N LYS A 144 -13.44 19.20 -5.99
CA LYS A 144 -12.80 20.44 -5.51
C LYS A 144 -11.31 20.27 -5.20
N ALA A 145 -10.91 19.04 -4.86
CA ALA A 145 -9.56 18.66 -4.53
C ALA A 145 -9.28 17.21 -4.92
N ILE A 146 -8.00 16.85 -4.98
CA ILE A 146 -7.54 15.46 -5.18
C ILE A 146 -6.21 15.24 -4.46
N ALA A 147 -6.06 14.08 -3.81
CA ALA A 147 -4.84 13.70 -3.12
C ALA A 147 -3.82 13.01 -4.01
N ILE A 148 -2.55 13.12 -3.62
CA ILE A 148 -1.43 12.33 -4.14
C ILE A 148 -0.80 11.63 -2.95
N THR A 149 -0.83 10.29 -2.92
CA THR A 149 -0.41 9.47 -1.77
C THR A 149 0.43 8.28 -2.23
N ASP A 150 1.41 8.53 -3.10
CA ASP A 150 2.30 7.47 -3.61
C ASP A 150 3.01 6.68 -2.50
N HIS A 151 3.36 5.43 -2.80
CA HIS A 151 4.03 4.55 -1.84
C HIS A 151 5.44 5.05 -1.50
N ALA A 152 5.65 5.42 -0.24
CA ALA A 152 6.97 5.72 0.35
C ALA A 152 7.79 6.83 -0.35
N ASN A 153 7.19 7.61 -1.25
CA ASN A 153 7.87 8.65 -2.02
C ASN A 153 6.94 9.82 -2.40
N LEU A 154 7.53 10.96 -2.77
CA LEU A 154 6.81 12.21 -3.08
C LEU A 154 7.13 12.71 -4.50
N GLN A 155 7.56 11.82 -5.40
CA GLN A 155 8.15 12.19 -6.70
C GLN A 155 7.12 12.80 -7.66
N ALA A 156 5.83 12.50 -7.48
CA ALA A 156 4.74 13.06 -8.26
C ALA A 156 4.46 14.55 -7.97
N TYR A 157 4.96 15.09 -6.86
CA TYR A 157 4.58 16.42 -6.37
C TYR A 157 4.80 17.57 -7.38
N PRO A 158 5.95 17.65 -8.10
CA PRO A 158 6.16 18.73 -9.07
C PRO A 158 5.17 18.69 -10.24
N GLU A 159 4.91 17.50 -10.78
CA GLU A 159 3.95 17.33 -11.87
C GLU A 159 2.53 17.61 -11.38
N ALA A 160 2.16 17.06 -10.23
CA ALA A 160 0.86 17.26 -9.61
C ALA A 160 0.59 18.75 -9.35
N HIS A 161 1.60 19.50 -8.88
CA HIS A 161 1.50 20.94 -8.68
C HIS A 161 1.20 21.69 -9.98
N GLY A 162 1.92 21.37 -11.06
CA GLY A 162 1.68 21.96 -12.38
C GLY A 162 0.28 21.62 -12.92
N ALA A 163 -0.15 20.37 -12.78
CA ALA A 163 -1.47 19.91 -13.21
C ALA A 163 -2.61 20.53 -12.39
N GLY A 164 -2.44 20.69 -11.08
CA GLY A 164 -3.39 21.36 -10.19
C GLY A 164 -3.62 22.82 -10.59
N LYS A 165 -2.53 23.59 -10.72
CA LYS A 165 -2.57 24.99 -11.20
C LYS A 165 -3.24 25.11 -12.58
N LYS A 166 -2.91 24.22 -13.52
CA LYS A 166 -3.47 24.22 -14.88
C LYS A 166 -4.98 23.96 -14.90
N ASN A 167 -5.47 23.08 -14.04
CA ASN A 167 -6.86 22.65 -14.01
C ASN A 167 -7.72 23.38 -12.95
N GLY A 168 -7.11 24.22 -12.09
CA GLY A 168 -7.82 24.95 -11.05
C GLY A 168 -8.38 24.04 -9.94
N ILE A 169 -7.68 22.94 -9.63
CA ILE A 169 -8.07 21.98 -8.59
C ILE A 169 -7.00 21.95 -7.50
N LYS A 170 -7.44 21.92 -6.23
CA LYS A 170 -6.55 21.84 -5.08
C LYS A 170 -5.88 20.47 -5.00
N ILE A 171 -4.56 20.46 -4.78
CA ILE A 171 -3.80 19.22 -4.59
C ILE A 171 -3.57 19.00 -3.09
N LEU A 172 -3.91 17.80 -2.61
CA LEU A 172 -3.64 17.37 -1.24
C LEU A 172 -2.37 16.53 -1.23
N TYR A 173 -1.28 17.09 -0.74
CA TYR A 173 0.04 16.46 -0.77
C TYR A 173 0.19 15.49 0.40
N GLY A 174 0.09 14.19 0.11
CA GLY A 174 0.24 13.13 1.08
C GLY A 174 1.20 12.01 0.65
N LEU A 175 1.20 10.96 1.45
CA LEU A 175 2.11 9.82 1.36
C LEU A 175 1.40 8.59 1.91
N GLU A 176 1.44 7.47 1.21
CA GLU A 176 1.19 6.19 1.87
C GLU A 176 2.52 5.67 2.44
N GLY A 177 2.62 5.71 3.77
CA GLY A 177 3.82 5.41 4.52
C GLY A 177 3.81 4.00 5.11
N ASN A 178 4.96 3.32 5.07
CA ASN A 178 5.17 2.06 5.80
C ASN A 178 5.55 2.37 7.25
N ILE A 179 4.58 2.34 8.16
CA ILE A 179 4.81 2.65 9.57
C ILE A 179 5.28 1.40 10.30
N VAL A 180 6.23 1.57 11.22
CA VAL A 180 6.62 0.56 12.21
C VAL A 180 6.58 1.16 13.61
N ASP A 181 6.23 0.34 14.58
CA ASP A 181 6.32 0.70 16.00
C ASP A 181 7.79 0.75 16.42
N ASP A 182 8.13 1.74 17.24
CA ASP A 182 9.47 1.97 17.80
C ASP A 182 9.61 1.47 19.25
N HIS A 183 8.67 0.64 19.69
CA HIS A 183 8.67 -0.01 20.99
C HIS A 183 8.78 -1.52 20.84
N VAL A 184 9.58 -2.15 21.70
CA VAL A 184 9.68 -3.60 21.78
C VAL A 184 8.66 -4.08 22.81
N ASN A 185 7.69 -4.89 22.37
CA ASN A 185 6.71 -5.51 23.25
C ASN A 185 7.04 -7.01 23.40
N VAL A 186 8.11 -7.31 24.13
CA VAL A 186 8.47 -8.70 24.47
C VAL A 186 7.55 -9.23 25.56
N ALA A 187 7.31 -8.42 26.60
CA ALA A 187 6.54 -8.79 27.77
C ALA A 187 5.16 -8.09 27.76
N TYR A 188 4.09 -8.88 27.83
CA TYR A 188 2.73 -8.38 28.07
C TYR A 188 2.36 -8.60 29.53
N ASN A 189 1.52 -7.72 30.08
CA ASN A 189 1.21 -7.67 31.50
C ASN A 189 2.51 -7.71 32.35
N PRO A 190 3.44 -6.76 32.16
CA PRO A 190 4.74 -6.78 32.83
C PRO A 190 4.56 -6.83 34.35
N GLN A 191 5.38 -7.65 35.01
CA GLN A 191 5.35 -7.87 36.45
C GLN A 191 6.79 -8.03 36.93
N HIS A 192 7.09 -7.55 38.14
CA HIS A 192 8.43 -7.63 38.70
C HIS A 192 8.70 -9.03 39.29
N ILE A 193 8.93 -10.00 38.39
CA ILE A 193 9.15 -11.42 38.70
C ILE A 193 10.54 -11.81 38.23
N LEU A 194 11.34 -12.41 39.11
CA LEU A 194 12.64 -12.96 38.76
C LEU A 194 12.45 -14.16 37.81
N LEU A 195 13.02 -14.07 36.61
CA LEU A 195 12.83 -15.06 35.55
C LEU A 195 13.53 -16.41 35.85
N GLU A 196 14.62 -16.39 36.61
CA GLU A 196 15.39 -17.61 36.92
C GLU A 196 14.56 -18.68 37.66
N ASP A 197 13.72 -18.27 38.61
CA ASP A 197 12.92 -19.18 39.45
C ASP A 197 11.49 -19.40 38.95
N ALA A 198 11.10 -18.70 37.88
CA ALA A 198 9.74 -18.69 37.37
C ALA A 198 9.35 -20.04 36.73
N THR A 199 8.05 -20.33 36.77
CA THR A 199 7.45 -21.46 36.05
C THR A 199 6.75 -20.93 34.81
N TYR A 200 7.01 -21.56 33.68
CA TYR A 200 6.53 -21.14 32.38
C TYR A 200 5.51 -22.14 31.87
N VAL A 201 4.44 -21.65 31.25
CA VAL A 201 3.55 -22.45 30.42
C VAL A 201 3.69 -21.93 29.00
N VAL A 202 4.39 -22.72 28.18
CA VAL A 202 4.62 -22.42 26.78
C VAL A 202 3.53 -23.10 25.99
N PHE A 203 2.75 -22.33 25.24
CA PHE A 203 1.57 -22.83 24.56
C PHE A 203 1.48 -22.35 23.13
N ASP A 204 0.70 -23.07 22.35
CA ASP A 204 0.44 -22.83 20.94
C ASP A 204 -1.02 -23.24 20.65
N VAL A 205 -1.68 -22.48 19.77
CA VAL A 205 -3.05 -22.78 19.35
C VAL A 205 -3.13 -22.99 17.84
N GLU A 206 -3.77 -24.08 17.44
CA GLU A 206 -4.18 -24.28 16.05
C GLU A 206 -5.63 -23.83 15.89
N THR A 207 -5.94 -23.18 14.77
CA THR A 207 -7.21 -22.46 14.60
C THR A 207 -7.81 -22.69 13.22
N THR A 208 -9.13 -22.47 13.09
CA THR A 208 -9.81 -22.58 11.79
C THR A 208 -9.49 -21.45 10.82
N GLY A 209 -8.88 -20.36 11.28
CA GLY A 209 -8.55 -19.17 10.51
C GLY A 209 -7.80 -18.13 11.37
N LEU A 210 -7.59 -16.92 10.85
CA LEU A 210 -6.76 -15.92 11.53
C LEU A 210 -7.54 -14.97 12.45
N SER A 211 -8.87 -15.07 12.51
CA SER A 211 -9.69 -14.14 13.28
C SER A 211 -10.10 -14.72 14.63
N ALA A 212 -9.62 -14.15 15.73
CA ALA A 212 -9.98 -14.59 17.07
C ALA A 212 -11.49 -14.44 17.37
N ILE A 213 -12.19 -13.58 16.62
CA ILE A 213 -13.62 -13.31 16.79
C ILE A 213 -14.49 -14.33 16.05
N TYR A 214 -14.10 -14.67 14.83
CA TYR A 214 -14.94 -15.48 13.95
C TYR A 214 -14.50 -16.95 13.93
N ASP A 215 -13.20 -17.21 14.06
CA ASP A 215 -12.60 -18.53 13.94
C ASP A 215 -12.44 -19.19 15.31
N SER A 216 -12.32 -20.51 15.32
CA SER A 216 -12.29 -21.32 16.54
C SER A 216 -10.93 -21.99 16.73
N ILE A 217 -10.54 -22.19 17.99
CA ILE A 217 -9.39 -23.03 18.35
C ILE A 217 -9.78 -24.49 18.11
N ILE A 218 -8.90 -25.27 17.49
CA ILE A 218 -9.08 -26.69 17.15
C ILE A 218 -8.04 -27.61 17.81
N GLU A 219 -6.90 -27.08 18.23
CA GLU A 219 -5.95 -27.73 19.14
C GLU A 219 -5.39 -26.67 20.09
N LEU A 220 -5.29 -27.00 21.37
CA LEU A 220 -4.54 -26.21 22.35
C LEU A 220 -3.50 -27.12 22.97
N ALA A 221 -2.23 -26.83 22.71
CA ALA A 221 -1.10 -27.56 23.25
C ALA A 221 -0.24 -26.66 24.12
N ALA A 222 0.33 -27.23 25.17
CA ALA A 222 1.25 -26.54 26.04
C ALA A 222 2.21 -27.48 26.77
N VAL A 223 3.37 -26.94 27.14
CA VAL A 223 4.30 -27.56 28.07
C VAL A 223 4.53 -26.66 29.26
N LYS A 224 4.54 -27.24 30.46
CA LYS A 224 4.94 -26.54 31.68
C LYS A 224 6.42 -26.78 31.91
N MET A 225 7.19 -25.72 32.09
CA MET A 225 8.63 -25.78 32.21
C MET A 225 9.13 -25.03 33.44
N LYS A 226 10.15 -25.58 34.08
CA LYS A 226 10.93 -24.92 35.13
C LYS A 226 12.40 -25.22 34.94
N ASN A 227 13.25 -24.21 35.03
CA ASN A 227 14.71 -24.32 34.87
C ASN A 227 15.13 -24.99 33.53
N GLY A 228 14.35 -24.78 32.47
CA GLY A 228 14.59 -25.36 31.14
C GLY A 228 14.22 -26.85 31.00
N VAL A 229 13.51 -27.42 31.98
CA VAL A 229 13.04 -28.82 31.95
C VAL A 229 11.52 -28.84 31.88
N VAL A 230 10.96 -29.69 31.00
CA VAL A 230 9.52 -29.96 30.94
C VAL A 230 9.10 -30.77 32.17
N ILE A 231 8.16 -30.23 32.93
CA ILE A 231 7.63 -30.84 34.16
C ILE A 231 6.18 -31.33 34.02
N ASP A 232 5.45 -30.83 33.02
CA ASP A 232 4.07 -31.26 32.71
C ASP A 232 3.71 -30.93 31.25
N LYS A 233 2.69 -31.58 30.69
CA LYS A 233 2.21 -31.35 29.31
C LYS A 233 0.68 -31.28 29.28
N PHE A 234 0.15 -30.43 28.41
CA PHE A 234 -1.26 -30.27 28.12
C PHE A 234 -1.45 -30.35 26.60
N GLU A 235 -2.34 -31.21 26.11
CA GLU A 235 -2.60 -31.34 24.67
C GLU A 235 -4.04 -31.81 24.47
N GLU A 236 -4.86 -30.96 23.87
CA GLU A 236 -6.28 -31.24 23.67
C GLU A 236 -6.75 -30.79 22.29
N PHE A 237 -7.46 -31.68 21.59
CA PHE A 237 -8.24 -31.31 20.41
C PHE A 237 -9.59 -30.75 20.83
N ILE A 238 -10.08 -29.80 20.03
CA ILE A 238 -11.34 -29.11 20.25
C ILE A 238 -12.24 -29.35 19.04
N ASP A 239 -13.48 -29.78 19.28
CA ASP A 239 -14.48 -29.93 18.22
C ASP A 239 -15.07 -28.54 17.88
N PRO A 240 -14.80 -27.99 16.68
CA PRO A 240 -15.34 -26.69 16.29
C PRO A 240 -16.83 -26.74 15.96
N GLY A 241 -17.47 -27.93 15.96
CA GLY A 241 -18.89 -28.11 15.69
C GLY A 241 -19.28 -27.98 14.21
N HIS A 242 -18.31 -27.82 13.32
CA HIS A 242 -18.49 -27.74 11.87
C HIS A 242 -17.29 -28.35 11.13
N PRO A 243 -17.44 -28.76 9.86
CA PRO A 243 -16.33 -29.33 9.10
C PRO A 243 -15.19 -28.33 8.88
N LEU A 244 -13.95 -28.82 8.95
CA LEU A 244 -12.75 -28.01 8.66
C LEU A 244 -12.64 -27.72 7.17
N SER A 245 -12.12 -26.53 6.83
CA SER A 245 -11.82 -26.19 5.44
C SER A 245 -10.61 -26.97 4.93
N ALA A 246 -10.51 -27.18 3.61
CA ALA A 246 -9.33 -27.80 3.00
C ALA A 246 -8.04 -27.02 3.32
N THR A 247 -8.14 -25.69 3.36
CA THR A 247 -7.04 -24.79 3.70
C THR A 247 -6.58 -25.00 5.14
N THR A 248 -7.50 -25.09 6.10
CA THR A 248 -7.20 -25.35 7.51
C THR A 248 -6.49 -26.69 7.67
N ILE A 249 -7.02 -27.75 7.06
CA ILE A 249 -6.42 -29.10 7.12
C ILE A 249 -5.01 -29.08 6.52
N GLN A 250 -4.80 -28.37 5.40
CA GLN A 250 -3.50 -28.28 4.75
C GLN A 250 -2.47 -27.51 5.58
N LEU A 251 -2.89 -26.45 6.28
CA LEU A 251 -2.02 -25.60 7.07
C LEU A 251 -1.62 -26.25 8.40
N THR A 252 -2.60 -26.82 9.10
CA THR A 252 -2.43 -27.35 10.47
C THR A 252 -2.11 -28.85 10.48
N GLY A 253 -2.49 -29.59 9.44
CA GLY A 253 -2.43 -31.05 9.42
C GLY A 253 -3.55 -31.74 10.23
N ILE A 254 -4.41 -30.98 10.92
CA ILE A 254 -5.53 -31.49 11.71
C ILE A 254 -6.70 -31.82 10.78
N THR A 255 -7.26 -33.02 10.93
CA THR A 255 -8.40 -33.49 10.11
C THR A 255 -9.72 -33.45 10.88
N ASP A 256 -10.84 -33.47 10.16
CA ASP A 256 -12.18 -33.60 10.75
C ASP A 256 -12.28 -34.82 11.69
N GLU A 257 -11.57 -35.90 11.39
CA GLU A 257 -11.59 -37.13 12.20
C GLU A 257 -10.87 -36.96 13.55
N MET A 258 -9.91 -36.03 13.63
CA MET A 258 -9.16 -35.74 14.85
C MET A 258 -9.96 -34.89 15.83
N VAL A 259 -10.75 -33.94 15.32
CA VAL A 259 -11.50 -32.98 16.14
C VAL A 259 -12.92 -33.44 16.47
N ARG A 260 -13.56 -34.24 15.61
CA ARG A 260 -14.96 -34.62 15.78
C ARG A 260 -15.18 -35.48 17.03
N GLY A 261 -16.03 -35.00 17.94
CA GLY A 261 -16.36 -35.68 19.20
C GLY A 261 -15.28 -35.54 20.28
N SER A 262 -14.27 -34.69 20.06
CA SER A 262 -13.30 -34.27 21.08
C SER A 262 -13.94 -33.29 22.09
N LYS A 263 -13.14 -32.71 22.99
CA LYS A 263 -13.66 -31.81 24.04
C LYS A 263 -14.24 -30.53 23.43
N SER A 264 -15.19 -29.94 24.15
CA SER A 264 -15.68 -28.60 23.79
C SER A 264 -14.64 -27.53 24.12
N VAL A 265 -14.67 -26.41 23.38
CA VAL A 265 -13.79 -25.25 23.63
C VAL A 265 -13.89 -24.76 25.08
N GLU A 266 -15.10 -24.75 25.65
CA GLU A 266 -15.33 -24.35 27.04
C GLU A 266 -14.60 -25.25 28.03
N GLN A 267 -14.64 -26.56 27.81
CA GLN A 267 -13.97 -27.50 28.68
C GLN A 267 -12.45 -27.34 28.61
N VAL A 268 -11.89 -27.30 27.40
CA VAL A 268 -10.43 -27.19 27.20
C VAL A 268 -9.90 -25.87 27.77
N LEU A 269 -10.59 -24.75 27.55
CA LEU A 269 -10.16 -23.45 28.10
C LEU A 269 -10.20 -23.42 29.64
N LYS A 270 -11.18 -24.05 30.28
CA LYS A 270 -11.23 -24.16 31.75
C LYS A 270 -10.12 -25.02 32.30
N GLU A 271 -9.84 -26.15 31.65
CA GLU A 271 -8.74 -27.05 32.03
C GLU A 271 -7.38 -26.37 31.82
N PHE A 272 -7.20 -25.65 30.71
CA PHE A 272 -5.99 -24.88 30.44
C PHE A 272 -5.79 -23.73 31.42
N HIS A 273 -6.86 -23.00 31.77
CA HIS A 273 -6.79 -21.91 32.76
C HIS A 273 -6.28 -22.39 34.12
N GLU A 274 -6.71 -23.56 34.59
CA GLU A 274 -6.19 -24.15 35.82
C GLU A 274 -4.76 -24.68 35.63
N PHE A 275 -4.48 -25.29 34.48
CA PHE A 275 -3.11 -25.76 34.14
C PHE A 275 -2.10 -24.62 34.14
N SER A 276 -2.47 -23.43 33.62
CA SER A 276 -1.58 -22.29 33.45
C SER A 276 -1.50 -21.36 34.65
N LYS A 277 -2.26 -21.61 35.70
CA LYS A 277 -2.38 -20.74 36.87
C LYS A 277 -1.02 -20.44 37.53
N ASP A 278 -0.84 -19.20 37.97
CA ASP A 278 0.35 -18.69 38.65
C ASP A 278 1.68 -18.89 37.86
N CYS A 279 1.59 -19.08 36.53
CA CYS A 279 2.74 -19.22 35.64
C CYS A 279 2.90 -18.00 34.71
N ILE A 280 4.10 -17.85 34.15
CA ILE A 280 4.34 -16.97 32.99
C ILE A 280 3.92 -17.71 31.73
N LEU A 281 3.03 -17.10 30.94
CA LEU A 281 2.65 -17.65 29.63
C LEU A 281 3.73 -17.32 28.59
N VAL A 282 4.02 -18.26 27.69
CA VAL A 282 5.02 -18.07 26.64
C VAL A 282 4.46 -18.55 25.31
N ALA A 283 4.62 -17.76 24.27
CA ALA A 283 4.25 -18.14 22.90
C ALA A 283 5.24 -17.54 21.89
N HIS A 284 5.16 -17.98 20.64
CA HIS A 284 6.00 -17.46 19.55
C HIS A 284 5.13 -16.68 18.57
N ASN A 285 5.15 -15.34 18.66
CA ASN A 285 4.08 -14.43 18.18
C ASN A 285 2.86 -14.41 19.13
N ALA A 286 3.13 -14.21 20.43
CA ALA A 286 2.13 -14.29 21.49
C ALA A 286 0.88 -13.44 21.28
N SER A 287 0.98 -12.34 20.51
CA SER A 287 -0.19 -11.51 20.18
C SER A 287 -1.32 -12.28 19.47
N PHE A 288 -0.97 -13.32 18.70
CA PHE A 288 -1.93 -14.19 18.01
C PHE A 288 -2.59 -15.17 18.99
N ASP A 289 -1.79 -16.00 19.67
CA ASP A 289 -2.27 -17.04 20.58
C ASP A 289 -3.05 -16.44 21.75
N MET A 290 -2.56 -15.35 22.32
CA MET A 290 -3.24 -14.62 23.39
C MET A 290 -4.54 -13.96 22.90
N GLY A 291 -4.64 -13.60 21.63
CA GLY A 291 -5.87 -13.08 21.03
C GLY A 291 -6.99 -14.11 21.05
N PHE A 292 -6.69 -15.33 20.57
CA PHE A 292 -7.61 -16.46 20.62
C PHE A 292 -7.92 -16.90 22.05
N LEU A 293 -6.91 -17.00 22.92
CA LEU A 293 -7.09 -17.40 24.32
C LEU A 293 -8.02 -16.44 25.07
N ASN A 294 -7.76 -15.13 24.98
CA ASN A 294 -8.55 -14.13 25.70
C ASN A 294 -9.98 -14.02 25.15
N THR A 295 -10.15 -14.09 23.83
CA THR A 295 -11.49 -14.09 23.22
C THR A 295 -12.26 -15.34 23.63
N GLY A 296 -11.59 -16.50 23.62
CA GLY A 296 -12.14 -17.76 24.12
C GLY A 296 -12.56 -17.66 25.59
N TYR A 297 -11.71 -17.11 26.45
CA TYR A 297 -12.00 -16.87 27.87
C TYR A 297 -13.24 -15.99 28.05
N GLU A 298 -13.32 -14.85 27.36
CA GLU A 298 -14.47 -13.94 27.43
C GLU A 298 -15.77 -14.67 27.03
N ASN A 299 -15.74 -15.47 25.96
CA ASN A 299 -16.89 -16.24 25.48
C ASN A 299 -17.39 -17.29 26.48
N VAL A 300 -16.54 -17.79 27.37
CA VAL A 300 -16.88 -18.82 28.37
C VAL A 300 -17.02 -18.24 29.79
N GLY A 301 -17.04 -16.90 29.91
CA GLY A 301 -17.22 -16.18 31.17
C GLY A 301 -15.96 -16.13 32.06
N ILE A 302 -14.78 -16.39 31.51
CA ILE A 302 -13.49 -16.19 32.18
C ILE A 302 -12.97 -14.78 31.82
N PRO A 303 -12.55 -13.95 32.78
CA PRO A 303 -11.96 -12.65 32.47
C PRO A 303 -10.68 -12.78 31.63
N LYS A 304 -10.40 -11.76 30.81
CA LYS A 304 -9.11 -11.63 30.11
C LYS A 304 -7.95 -11.83 31.09
N THR A 305 -6.95 -12.63 30.69
CA THR A 305 -5.86 -12.97 31.60
C THR A 305 -4.97 -11.76 31.89
N ASN A 306 -4.63 -11.59 33.17
CA ASN A 306 -3.65 -10.64 33.66
C ASN A 306 -2.29 -11.29 33.94
N GLN A 307 -2.14 -12.57 33.58
CA GLN A 307 -0.88 -13.29 33.73
C GLN A 307 0.24 -12.63 32.91
N PRO A 308 1.48 -12.63 33.42
CA PRO A 308 2.65 -12.20 32.66
C PRO A 308 2.83 -13.09 31.42
N VAL A 309 3.17 -12.49 30.28
CA VAL A 309 3.36 -13.20 29.00
C VAL A 309 4.66 -12.78 28.33
N ILE A 310 5.41 -13.74 27.79
CA ILE A 310 6.61 -13.52 26.99
C ILE A 310 6.38 -13.93 25.54
N ASP A 311 6.67 -13.02 24.61
CA ASP A 311 6.72 -13.31 23.17
C ASP A 311 8.14 -13.63 22.73
N THR A 312 8.39 -14.90 22.43
CA THR A 312 9.73 -15.35 22.01
C THR A 312 10.12 -14.85 20.62
N LEU A 313 9.17 -14.47 19.78
CA LEU A 313 9.46 -13.87 18.47
C LEU A 313 10.04 -12.46 18.66
N GLU A 314 9.41 -11.64 19.49
CA GLU A 314 9.89 -10.30 19.80
C GLU A 314 11.18 -10.34 20.64
N LEU A 315 11.30 -11.27 21.58
CA LEU A 315 12.55 -11.50 22.32
C LEU A 315 13.71 -11.84 21.38
N SER A 316 13.48 -12.74 20.41
CA SER A 316 14.50 -13.10 19.42
C SER A 316 14.87 -11.93 18.51
N ARG A 317 13.89 -11.12 18.08
CA ARG A 317 14.12 -9.91 17.28
C ARG A 317 14.92 -8.86 18.03
N MET A 318 14.64 -8.69 19.32
CA MET A 318 15.37 -7.77 20.18
C MET A 318 16.82 -8.21 20.38
N LEU A 319 17.07 -9.49 20.69
CA LEU A 319 18.41 -10.02 20.93
C LEU A 319 19.23 -10.18 19.64
N HIS A 320 18.58 -10.48 18.51
CA HIS A 320 19.26 -10.82 17.25
C HIS A 320 18.70 -10.09 16.01
N PRO A 321 18.65 -8.74 16.00
CA PRO A 321 18.05 -7.96 14.89
C PRO A 321 18.71 -8.20 13.52
N GLN A 322 19.94 -8.71 13.49
CA GLN A 322 20.70 -9.06 12.29
C GLN A 322 20.17 -10.32 11.56
N LEU A 323 19.31 -11.13 12.18
CA LEU A 323 18.80 -12.35 11.55
C LEU A 323 17.80 -12.03 10.45
N LYS A 324 17.88 -12.79 9.35
CA LYS A 324 16.97 -12.62 8.20
C LYS A 324 15.56 -13.15 8.47
N SER A 325 15.45 -14.10 9.41
CA SER A 325 14.22 -14.82 9.75
C SER A 325 14.27 -15.22 11.22
N HIS A 326 13.16 -14.96 11.92
CA HIS A 326 12.93 -15.35 13.30
C HIS A 326 11.82 -16.40 13.42
N ARG A 327 11.47 -17.09 12.31
CA ARG A 327 10.50 -18.18 12.36
C ARG A 327 11.02 -19.29 13.29
N LEU A 328 10.12 -19.90 14.06
CA LEU A 328 10.42 -20.97 15.01
C LEU A 328 11.37 -22.03 14.43
N ASN A 329 11.04 -22.57 13.24
CA ASN A 329 11.86 -23.59 12.57
C ASN A 329 13.29 -23.13 12.20
N THR A 330 13.48 -21.83 11.97
CA THR A 330 14.78 -21.24 11.62
C THR A 330 15.62 -21.08 12.88
N LEU A 331 14.99 -20.62 13.96
CA LEU A 331 15.62 -20.48 15.27
C LEU A 331 15.99 -21.85 15.85
N ALA A 332 15.07 -22.83 15.82
CA ALA A 332 15.32 -24.19 16.30
C ALA A 332 16.56 -24.80 15.64
N LYS A 333 16.66 -24.72 14.29
CA LYS A 333 17.84 -25.16 13.54
C LYS A 333 19.12 -24.41 13.93
N ARG A 334 19.04 -23.09 14.15
CA ARG A 334 20.20 -22.27 14.52
C ARG A 334 20.76 -22.64 15.89
N TYR A 335 19.89 -22.85 16.86
CA TYR A 335 20.27 -23.17 18.25
C TYR A 335 20.40 -24.68 18.51
N ASN A 336 20.31 -25.52 17.48
CA ASN A 336 20.33 -26.98 17.57
C ASN A 336 19.28 -27.53 18.55
N VAL A 337 18.11 -26.90 18.61
CA VAL A 337 16.95 -27.41 19.34
C VAL A 337 16.20 -28.37 18.42
N ALA A 338 15.86 -29.56 18.91
CA ALA A 338 15.13 -30.56 18.15
C ALA A 338 13.72 -30.04 17.81
N LEU A 339 13.38 -30.03 16.53
CA LEU A 339 12.03 -29.79 16.03
C LEU A 339 11.56 -31.11 15.40
N GLU A 340 10.83 -31.94 16.15
CA GLU A 340 10.29 -33.19 15.61
C GLU A 340 9.18 -32.88 14.60
N GLN A 341 9.34 -33.32 13.35
CA GLN A 341 8.42 -33.00 12.24
C GLN A 341 7.13 -33.84 12.27
N HIS A 342 6.44 -33.90 13.40
CA HIS A 342 5.15 -34.58 13.50
C HIS A 342 3.94 -33.64 13.31
N HIS A 343 4.14 -32.34 13.00
CA HIS A 343 3.05 -31.36 12.80
C HIS A 343 2.07 -31.34 13.99
N ARG A 344 2.58 -31.39 15.22
CA ARG A 344 1.75 -31.30 16.44
C ARG A 344 2.17 -30.09 17.26
N ALA A 345 1.19 -29.29 17.69
CA ALA A 345 1.39 -28.06 18.44
C ALA A 345 2.19 -28.25 19.75
N VAL A 346 2.19 -29.45 20.35
CA VAL A 346 2.98 -29.74 21.57
C VAL A 346 4.50 -29.71 21.33
N TYR A 347 4.96 -30.13 20.15
CA TYR A 347 6.40 -30.09 19.83
C TYR A 347 6.86 -28.66 19.54
N ASP A 348 5.99 -27.84 18.97
CA ASP A 348 6.25 -26.42 18.74
C ASP A 348 6.27 -25.65 20.06
N SER A 349 5.36 -25.98 21.00
CA SER A 349 5.38 -25.48 22.38
C SER A 349 6.68 -25.87 23.11
N GLU A 350 7.11 -27.13 23.00
CA GLU A 350 8.36 -27.61 23.61
C GLU A 350 9.59 -26.92 23.02
N THR A 351 9.65 -26.79 21.70
CA THR A 351 10.73 -26.09 20.98
C THR A 351 10.78 -24.62 21.37
N THR A 352 9.62 -23.97 21.44
CA THR A 352 9.48 -22.57 21.88
C THR A 352 9.98 -22.40 23.31
N GLY A 353 9.69 -23.35 24.20
CA GLY A 353 10.13 -23.33 25.59
C GLY A 353 11.65 -23.46 25.73
N TYR A 354 12.28 -24.35 24.95
CA TYR A 354 13.76 -24.45 24.94
C TYR A 354 14.42 -23.19 24.38
N LEU A 355 13.88 -22.60 23.31
CA LEU A 355 14.37 -21.33 22.77
C LEU A 355 14.18 -20.19 23.76
N CYS A 356 13.02 -20.11 24.42
CA CYS A 356 12.76 -19.12 25.47
C CYS A 356 13.82 -19.21 26.57
N HIS A 357 14.11 -20.42 27.07
CA HIS A 357 15.14 -20.63 28.08
C HIS A 357 16.54 -20.18 27.62
N ILE A 358 16.89 -20.43 26.36
CA ILE A 358 18.16 -19.95 25.77
C ILE A 358 18.19 -18.43 25.73
N PHE A 359 17.13 -17.80 25.22
CA PHE A 359 17.04 -16.34 25.08
C PHE A 359 17.01 -15.61 26.42
N LEU A 360 16.30 -16.15 27.43
CA LEU A 360 16.27 -15.57 28.77
C LEU A 360 17.63 -15.68 29.46
N LYS A 361 18.36 -16.78 29.26
CA LYS A 361 19.74 -16.89 29.73
C LYS A 361 20.64 -15.83 29.08
N GLU A 362 20.53 -15.68 27.76
CA GLU A 362 21.29 -14.68 27.00
C GLU A 362 20.97 -13.25 27.50
N ALA A 363 19.67 -12.91 27.61
CA ALA A 363 19.21 -11.63 28.12
C ALA A 363 19.73 -11.34 29.54
N ALA A 364 19.75 -12.34 30.42
CA ALA A 364 20.30 -12.23 31.76
C ALA A 364 21.82 -12.04 31.75
N THR A 365 22.57 -12.84 30.99
CA THR A 365 24.04 -12.85 31.02
C THR A 365 24.68 -11.71 30.24
N GLU A 366 24.12 -11.34 29.10
CA GLU A 366 24.72 -10.37 28.18
C GLU A 366 24.17 -8.97 28.39
N HIS A 367 22.93 -8.85 28.89
CA HIS A 367 22.23 -7.57 29.02
C HIS A 367 21.69 -7.26 30.42
N ASN A 368 21.90 -8.16 31.40
CA ASN A 368 21.47 -8.00 32.78
C ASN A 368 19.95 -7.73 32.91
N LEU A 369 19.14 -8.37 32.04
CA LEU A 369 17.69 -8.39 32.14
C LEU A 369 17.27 -9.63 32.93
N LEU A 370 16.93 -9.44 34.20
CA LEU A 370 16.66 -10.52 35.16
C LEU A 370 15.18 -10.67 35.48
N TYR A 371 14.41 -9.60 35.32
CA TYR A 371 13.00 -9.57 35.65
C TYR A 371 12.11 -9.50 34.40
N HIS A 372 10.88 -10.01 34.52
CA HIS A 372 9.94 -10.06 33.40
C HIS A 372 9.58 -8.66 32.85
N ASP A 373 9.42 -7.66 33.70
CA ASP A 373 9.16 -6.27 33.31
C ASP A 373 10.34 -5.59 32.59
N GLU A 374 11.57 -6.06 32.83
CA GLU A 374 12.78 -5.54 32.18
C GLU A 374 12.91 -5.99 30.71
N LEU A 375 12.20 -7.04 30.28
CA LEU A 375 12.28 -7.56 28.91
C LEU A 375 11.80 -6.58 27.82
N ASN A 376 11.06 -5.53 28.19
CA ASN A 376 10.67 -4.46 27.27
C ASN A 376 11.73 -3.35 27.15
N THR A 377 12.89 -3.51 27.79
CA THR A 377 14.01 -2.58 27.64
C THR A 377 14.59 -2.71 26.24
N ASN A 378 14.61 -1.60 25.49
CA ASN A 378 15.16 -1.61 24.14
C ASN A 378 16.70 -1.62 24.18
N ILE A 379 17.30 -2.78 23.91
CA ILE A 379 18.75 -3.00 23.95
C ILE A 379 19.43 -2.47 22.67
N HIS A 380 18.69 -2.41 21.55
CA HIS A 380 19.16 -1.93 20.24
C HIS A 380 18.20 -0.88 19.66
N PRO A 381 18.08 0.30 20.29
CA PRO A 381 17.14 1.34 19.84
C PRO A 381 17.39 1.81 18.41
N GLU A 382 18.63 1.74 17.95
CA GLU A 382 19.01 2.05 16.57
C GLU A 382 18.55 1.01 15.54
N GLU A 383 18.21 -0.22 15.97
CA GLU A 383 17.79 -1.31 15.07
C GLU A 383 16.29 -1.62 15.15
N VAL A 384 15.56 -0.97 16.07
CA VAL A 384 14.13 -1.26 16.34
C VAL A 384 13.26 -1.20 15.08
N PHE A 385 13.60 -0.32 14.14
CA PHE A 385 12.87 -0.15 12.87
C PHE A 385 12.91 -1.39 11.97
N LYS A 386 13.83 -2.34 12.21
CA LYS A 386 13.92 -3.63 11.49
C LYS A 386 12.92 -4.64 12.03
N ASN A 387 12.49 -4.47 13.27
CA ASN A 387 11.51 -5.32 13.94
C ASN A 387 10.09 -4.98 13.49
N GLY A 388 9.17 -5.90 13.74
CA GLY A 388 7.76 -5.75 13.36
C GLY A 388 7.50 -5.82 11.85
N ARG A 389 6.22 -6.03 11.53
CA ARG A 389 5.72 -5.93 10.16
C ARG A 389 5.28 -4.48 9.94
N PRO A 390 5.74 -3.80 8.88
CA PRO A 390 5.22 -2.49 8.56
C PRO A 390 3.74 -2.57 8.19
N PHE A 391 2.98 -1.56 8.58
CA PHE A 391 1.58 -1.37 8.17
C PHE A 391 1.45 -0.03 7.44
N HIS A 392 0.42 0.11 6.63
CA HIS A 392 0.21 1.32 5.83
C HIS A 392 -0.57 2.38 6.61
N ALA A 393 -0.25 3.64 6.36
CA ALA A 393 -1.03 4.79 6.81
C ALA A 393 -0.96 5.91 5.77
N THR A 394 -2.06 6.66 5.63
CA THR A 394 -2.11 7.83 4.77
C THR A 394 -1.69 9.07 5.56
N ILE A 395 -0.67 9.78 5.11
CA ILE A 395 -0.05 10.89 5.84
C ILE A 395 -0.11 12.15 4.98
N PHE A 396 -0.89 13.14 5.39
CA PHE A 396 -0.95 14.44 4.71
C PHE A 396 -0.13 15.50 5.44
N ALA A 397 0.53 16.36 4.66
CA ALA A 397 1.05 17.63 5.18
C ALA A 397 -0.09 18.62 5.36
N LYS A 398 -0.29 19.11 6.60
CA LYS A 398 -1.37 20.08 6.91
C LYS A 398 -1.11 21.46 6.32
N ASP A 399 0.14 21.91 6.39
CA ASP A 399 0.56 23.24 5.96
C ASP A 399 1.97 23.21 5.34
N GLN A 400 2.48 24.39 4.96
CA GLN A 400 3.78 24.52 4.31
C GLN A 400 4.95 24.07 5.22
N ALA A 401 4.82 24.19 6.55
CA ALA A 401 5.80 23.68 7.50
C ALA A 401 5.70 22.15 7.60
N GLY A 402 4.48 21.60 7.65
CA GLY A 402 4.21 20.17 7.61
C GLY A 402 4.74 19.50 6.35
N LEU A 403 4.73 20.18 5.21
CA LEU A 403 5.35 19.70 3.97
C LEU A 403 6.86 19.49 4.12
N LYS A 404 7.55 20.42 4.79
CA LYS A 404 8.98 20.29 5.08
C LYS A 404 9.23 19.14 6.06
N GLU A 405 8.36 18.94 7.03
CA GLU A 405 8.45 17.80 7.94
C GLU A 405 8.22 16.47 7.21
N LEU A 406 7.27 16.40 6.27
CA LEU A 406 7.05 15.23 5.42
C LEU A 406 8.28 14.91 4.55
N PHE A 407 8.94 15.93 4.00
CA PHE A 407 10.21 15.74 3.27
C PHE A 407 11.31 15.12 4.14
N LYS A 408 11.41 15.52 5.41
CA LYS A 408 12.35 14.91 6.36
C LYS A 408 11.94 13.47 6.69
N VAL A 409 10.67 13.21 6.95
CA VAL A 409 10.16 11.85 7.23
C VAL A 409 10.53 10.90 6.10
N VAL A 410 10.25 11.27 4.84
CA VAL A 410 10.59 10.46 3.67
C VAL A 410 12.10 10.32 3.48
N SER A 411 12.87 11.36 3.78
CA SER A 411 14.33 11.30 3.69
C SER A 411 14.91 10.33 4.73
N GLN A 412 14.46 10.42 5.99
CA GLN A 412 14.89 9.52 7.07
C GLN A 412 14.44 8.09 6.81
N SER A 413 13.23 7.86 6.28
CA SER A 413 12.75 6.51 5.94
C SER A 413 13.59 5.86 4.84
N ASN A 414 14.17 6.64 3.92
CA ASN A 414 15.00 6.15 2.81
C ASN A 414 16.50 6.06 3.14
N ILE A 415 16.97 6.71 4.22
CA ILE A 415 18.39 6.77 4.57
C ILE A 415 18.65 6.06 5.90
N GLU A 416 18.02 6.53 6.98
CA GLU A 416 18.29 6.08 8.35
C GLU A 416 17.53 4.79 8.68
N TYR A 417 16.26 4.72 8.27
CA TYR A 417 15.34 3.63 8.63
C TYR A 417 14.97 2.75 7.43
N TYR A 418 15.77 2.80 6.37
CA TYR A 418 15.58 1.90 5.24
C TYR A 418 16.00 0.48 5.62
N TYR A 419 15.13 -0.50 5.35
CA TYR A 419 15.47 -1.92 5.51
C TYR A 419 15.29 -2.67 4.19
N ARG A 420 14.12 -3.26 3.97
CA ARG A 420 13.71 -3.83 2.67
C ARG A 420 12.82 -2.89 1.88
N VAL A 421 12.15 -2.00 2.61
CA VAL A 421 11.33 -0.90 2.14
C VAL A 421 11.66 0.31 3.01
N PRO A 422 11.38 1.55 2.56
CA PRO A 422 11.49 2.71 3.42
C PRO A 422 10.48 2.59 4.56
N ARG A 423 10.92 2.74 5.82
CA ARG A 423 10.07 2.62 7.02
C ARG A 423 10.03 3.92 7.81
N ILE A 424 8.86 4.25 8.35
CA ILE A 424 8.62 5.44 9.17
C ILE A 424 8.33 4.96 10.59
N LEU A 425 9.11 5.45 11.56
CA LEU A 425 8.82 5.15 12.96
C LEU A 425 7.55 5.91 13.40
N ARG A 426 6.66 5.25 14.15
CA ARG A 426 5.46 5.90 14.68
C ARG A 426 5.78 7.20 15.44
N SER A 427 6.84 7.21 16.26
CA SER A 427 7.27 8.40 16.99
C SER A 427 7.69 9.58 16.12
N MET A 428 8.13 9.37 14.87
CA MET A 428 8.41 10.47 13.94
C MET A 428 7.12 11.25 13.61
N LEU A 429 5.99 10.56 13.54
CA LEU A 429 4.68 11.18 13.31
C LEU A 429 4.11 11.76 14.61
N SER A 430 4.22 11.03 15.72
CA SER A 430 3.73 11.49 17.03
C SER A 430 4.45 12.74 17.53
N SER A 431 5.77 12.81 17.37
CA SER A 431 6.58 13.95 17.85
C SER A 431 6.31 15.26 17.10
N ARG A 432 5.70 15.18 15.91
CA ARG A 432 5.37 16.31 15.03
C ARG A 432 3.90 16.26 14.64
N ARG A 433 3.04 15.87 15.57
CA ARG A 433 1.64 15.55 15.31
C ARG A 433 0.84 16.70 14.68
N ASP A 434 1.19 17.93 15.02
CA ASP A 434 0.56 19.14 14.48
C ASP A 434 0.83 19.35 12.99
N SER A 435 1.93 18.80 12.47
CA SER A 435 2.32 18.89 11.05
C SER A 435 1.49 18.00 10.13
N PHE A 436 0.85 16.97 10.68
CA PHE A 436 0.27 15.87 9.90
C PHE A 436 -1.21 15.66 10.17
N LEU A 437 -1.93 15.26 9.12
CA LEU A 437 -3.26 14.65 9.21
C LEU A 437 -3.14 13.19 8.79
N LEU A 438 -3.53 12.26 9.67
CA LEU A 438 -3.28 10.82 9.54
C LEU A 438 -4.58 10.05 9.26
N GLY A 439 -4.60 9.29 8.16
CA GLY A 439 -5.63 8.31 7.81
C GLY A 439 -5.19 6.89 8.13
N SER A 440 -6.14 6.03 8.49
CA SER A 440 -5.86 4.65 8.91
C SER A 440 -5.32 3.72 7.80
N GLY A 441 -5.29 4.17 6.55
CA GLY A 441 -4.72 3.44 5.42
C GLY A 441 -5.65 2.39 4.82
N CYS A 442 -5.05 1.49 4.04
CA CYS A 442 -5.75 0.52 3.22
C CYS A 442 -6.04 -0.81 3.96
N ALA A 443 -6.24 -1.89 3.19
CA ALA A 443 -6.37 -3.25 3.71
C ALA A 443 -5.14 -3.73 4.52
N GLU A 444 -3.97 -3.13 4.27
CA GLU A 444 -2.73 -3.35 5.03
C GLU A 444 -2.51 -2.29 6.13
N GLY A 445 -3.51 -1.46 6.40
CA GLY A 445 -3.53 -0.52 7.52
C GLY A 445 -3.90 -1.22 8.83
N GLU A 446 -3.28 -0.80 9.93
CA GLU A 446 -3.39 -1.50 11.22
C GLU A 446 -4.81 -1.53 11.81
N VAL A 447 -5.65 -0.55 11.49
CA VAL A 447 -7.03 -0.48 12.02
C VAL A 447 -7.93 -1.49 11.32
N PHE A 448 -7.84 -1.58 9.98
CA PHE A 448 -8.60 -2.56 9.21
C PHE A 448 -8.13 -3.99 9.53
N GLU A 449 -6.81 -4.22 9.55
CA GLU A 449 -6.25 -5.52 9.89
C GLU A 449 -6.65 -5.96 11.32
N ALA A 450 -6.59 -5.05 12.29
CA ALA A 450 -7.05 -5.33 13.65
C ALA A 450 -8.56 -5.63 13.69
N MET A 451 -9.41 -4.88 12.99
CA MET A 451 -10.86 -5.15 12.96
C MET A 451 -11.16 -6.54 12.37
N MET A 452 -10.46 -6.91 11.31
CA MET A 452 -10.64 -8.18 10.61
C MET A 452 -10.14 -9.38 11.46
N GLN A 453 -8.97 -9.26 12.09
CA GLN A 453 -8.29 -10.40 12.74
C GLN A 453 -8.46 -10.43 14.26
N LYS A 454 -8.39 -9.26 14.92
CA LYS A 454 -8.33 -9.16 16.39
C LYS A 454 -9.63 -8.65 17.02
N GLY A 455 -10.51 -8.06 16.21
CA GLY A 455 -11.82 -7.57 16.61
C GLY A 455 -11.87 -6.11 17.02
N TYR A 456 -13.07 -5.71 17.46
CA TYR A 456 -13.46 -4.31 17.63
C TYR A 456 -12.61 -3.54 18.65
N ASN A 457 -12.33 -4.14 19.81
CA ASN A 457 -11.62 -3.47 20.90
C ASN A 457 -10.17 -3.15 20.53
N GLU A 458 -9.45 -4.08 19.91
CA GLU A 458 -8.09 -3.85 19.45
C GLU A 458 -8.06 -2.78 18.34
N ALA A 459 -8.97 -2.88 17.36
CA ALA A 459 -9.10 -1.87 16.32
C ALA A 459 -9.37 -0.48 16.90
N LYS A 460 -10.18 -0.39 17.96
CA LYS A 460 -10.50 0.86 18.65
C LYS A 460 -9.27 1.47 19.32
N GLU A 461 -8.43 0.67 19.98
CA GLU A 461 -7.17 1.17 20.56
C GLU A 461 -6.22 1.70 19.48
N LYS A 462 -6.06 0.97 18.37
CA LYS A 462 -5.22 1.41 17.23
C LYS A 462 -5.76 2.67 16.55
N ALA A 463 -7.08 2.77 16.39
CA ALA A 463 -7.73 3.91 15.74
C ALA A 463 -7.52 5.24 16.46
N LYS A 464 -7.19 5.24 17.77
CA LYS A 464 -6.92 6.47 18.54
C LYS A 464 -5.80 7.32 17.93
N PHE A 465 -4.81 6.68 17.29
CA PHE A 465 -3.65 7.33 16.70
C PHE A 465 -4.01 8.23 15.48
N TYR A 466 -5.03 7.85 14.72
CA TYR A 466 -5.40 8.48 13.45
C TYR A 466 -6.36 9.66 13.62
N ASP A 467 -6.39 10.58 12.67
CA ASP A 467 -7.39 11.67 12.64
C ASP A 467 -8.72 11.20 12.05
N TYR A 468 -8.67 10.32 11.06
CA TYR A 468 -9.83 9.75 10.38
C TYR A 468 -9.59 8.28 10.03
N ILE A 469 -10.67 7.54 9.83
CA ILE A 469 -10.65 6.12 9.50
C ILE A 469 -11.02 5.97 8.02
N GLU A 470 -10.27 5.15 7.29
CA GLU A 470 -10.51 4.86 5.90
C GLU A 470 -11.29 3.56 5.72
N ILE A 471 -12.26 3.58 4.81
CA ILE A 471 -12.98 2.42 4.30
C ILE A 471 -12.94 2.45 2.77
N MET A 472 -12.90 1.28 2.12
CA MET A 472 -12.73 1.18 0.67
C MET A 472 -13.88 0.40 0.02
N PRO A 473 -14.13 0.59 -1.30
CA PRO A 473 -15.10 -0.21 -2.04
C PRO A 473 -14.82 -1.71 -1.90
N LYS A 474 -15.88 -2.53 -1.94
CA LYS A 474 -15.75 -3.99 -1.77
C LYS A 474 -14.75 -4.63 -2.73
N ALA A 475 -14.66 -4.10 -3.95
CA ALA A 475 -13.73 -4.58 -4.97
C ALA A 475 -12.24 -4.42 -4.58
N ILE A 476 -11.90 -3.50 -3.67
CA ILE A 476 -10.54 -3.34 -3.14
C ILE A 476 -10.18 -4.49 -2.19
N TYR A 477 -11.13 -4.95 -1.39
CA TYR A 477 -10.93 -6.03 -0.42
C TYR A 477 -11.14 -7.44 -1.00
N ARG A 478 -11.58 -7.57 -2.26
CA ARG A 478 -11.83 -8.87 -2.92
C ARG A 478 -10.69 -9.89 -2.78
N PRO A 479 -9.39 -9.50 -2.87
CA PRO A 479 -8.30 -10.44 -2.65
C PRO A 479 -8.31 -11.10 -1.26
N LEU A 480 -8.81 -10.42 -0.23
CA LEU A 480 -8.92 -10.97 1.13
C LEU A 480 -9.99 -12.06 1.23
N ILE A 481 -11.09 -11.90 0.48
CA ILE A 481 -12.15 -12.92 0.40
C ILE A 481 -11.61 -14.18 -0.29
N LYS A 482 -10.86 -14.01 -1.38
CA LYS A 482 -10.25 -15.13 -2.12
C LYS A 482 -9.17 -15.87 -1.33
N LYS A 483 -8.47 -15.17 -0.44
CA LYS A 483 -7.52 -15.76 0.50
C LYS A 483 -8.19 -16.39 1.72
N GLU A 484 -9.53 -16.43 1.75
CA GLU A 484 -10.35 -16.95 2.85
C GLU A 484 -10.12 -16.21 4.19
N LEU A 485 -9.50 -15.02 4.15
CA LEU A 485 -9.31 -14.15 5.32
C LEU A 485 -10.62 -13.45 5.70
N ILE A 486 -11.50 -13.24 4.71
CA ILE A 486 -12.85 -12.75 4.90
C ILE A 486 -13.81 -13.76 4.26
N ARG A 487 -14.71 -14.31 5.06
CA ARG A 487 -15.65 -15.38 4.65
C ARG A 487 -16.42 -15.09 3.36
N ASN A 488 -16.96 -13.89 3.22
CA ASN A 488 -17.80 -13.49 2.09
C ASN A 488 -18.05 -11.96 2.12
N GLU A 489 -18.79 -11.45 1.13
CA GLU A 489 -19.13 -10.01 1.07
C GLU A 489 -19.95 -9.52 2.25
N HIS A 490 -20.88 -10.32 2.79
CA HIS A 490 -21.69 -9.90 3.95
C HIS A 490 -20.80 -9.66 5.19
N HIS A 491 -19.84 -10.56 5.43
CA HIS A 491 -18.86 -10.38 6.49
C HIS A 491 -17.97 -9.15 6.27
N LEU A 492 -17.62 -8.83 5.02
CA LEU A 492 -16.91 -7.58 4.71
C LEU A 492 -17.77 -6.35 5.04
N GLU A 493 -19.07 -6.37 4.70
CA GLU A 493 -20.00 -5.30 5.03
C GLU A 493 -20.12 -5.11 6.55
N GLU A 494 -20.15 -6.19 7.33
CA GLU A 494 -20.11 -6.14 8.81
C GLU A 494 -18.81 -5.50 9.33
N ILE A 495 -17.65 -5.85 8.77
CA ILE A 495 -16.36 -5.23 9.13
C ILE A 495 -16.41 -3.72 8.86
N ILE A 496 -16.92 -3.30 7.70
CA ILE A 496 -17.03 -1.88 7.35
C ILE A 496 -18.03 -1.16 8.27
N GLN A 497 -19.19 -1.76 8.56
CA GLN A 497 -20.16 -1.21 9.51
C GLN A 497 -19.58 -1.05 10.91
N ASN A 498 -18.77 -2.02 11.37
CA ASN A 498 -18.06 -1.93 12.63
C ASN A 498 -17.03 -0.78 12.63
N LEU A 499 -16.32 -0.54 11.52
CA LEU A 499 -15.42 0.62 11.39
C LEU A 499 -16.17 1.95 11.43
N VAL A 500 -17.36 2.02 10.80
CA VAL A 500 -18.24 3.19 10.88
C VAL A 500 -18.66 3.46 12.33
N ARG A 501 -19.18 2.44 13.03
CA ARG A 501 -19.55 2.55 14.45
C ARG A 501 -18.37 2.97 15.33
N LEU A 502 -17.18 2.44 15.05
CA LEU A 502 -15.96 2.77 15.77
C LEU A 502 -15.58 4.24 15.59
N GLY A 503 -15.69 4.77 14.37
CA GLY A 503 -15.47 6.19 14.10
C GLY A 503 -16.44 7.09 14.86
N GLU A 504 -17.73 6.76 14.86
CA GLU A 504 -18.75 7.49 15.62
C GLU A 504 -18.44 7.49 17.13
N GLU A 505 -18.08 6.34 17.69
CA GLU A 505 -17.76 6.19 19.12
C GLU A 505 -16.51 6.98 19.53
N LEU A 506 -15.52 7.08 18.64
CA LEU A 506 -14.29 7.84 18.88
C LEU A 506 -14.40 9.33 18.49
N GLY A 507 -15.52 9.75 17.87
CA GLY A 507 -15.67 11.09 17.30
C GLY A 507 -14.69 11.36 16.15
N LYS A 508 -14.33 10.33 15.38
CA LYS A 508 -13.42 10.41 14.23
C LYS A 508 -14.21 10.18 12.93
N PRO A 509 -14.06 11.03 11.91
CA PRO A 509 -14.75 10.84 10.65
C PRO A 509 -14.30 9.55 9.97
N VAL A 510 -15.26 8.82 9.40
CA VAL A 510 -14.99 7.66 8.55
C VAL A 510 -15.14 8.09 7.10
N VAL A 511 -14.15 7.77 6.28
CA VAL A 511 -14.01 8.32 4.93
C VAL A 511 -13.85 7.20 3.91
N ALA A 512 -14.66 7.26 2.87
CA ALA A 512 -14.60 6.32 1.76
C ALA A 512 -13.52 6.75 0.75
N THR A 513 -12.43 5.97 0.64
CA THR A 513 -11.30 6.26 -0.25
C THR A 513 -11.17 5.21 -1.36
N GLY A 514 -10.65 5.60 -2.52
CA GLY A 514 -10.64 4.76 -3.71
C GLY A 514 -9.47 3.79 -3.82
N ASN A 515 -8.38 4.05 -3.10
CA ASN A 515 -7.08 3.38 -3.26
C ASN A 515 -6.67 3.25 -4.73
N VAL A 516 -6.73 4.39 -5.43
CA VAL A 516 -6.70 4.45 -6.89
C VAL A 516 -5.31 4.14 -7.41
N HIS A 517 -5.20 3.25 -8.40
CA HIS A 517 -3.92 2.91 -9.05
C HIS A 517 -3.93 3.15 -10.57
N TYR A 518 -5.12 3.37 -11.14
CA TYR A 518 -5.30 3.61 -12.56
C TYR A 518 -6.59 4.42 -12.82
N LEU A 519 -6.73 4.97 -14.02
CA LEU A 519 -7.78 5.93 -14.33
C LEU A 519 -9.13 5.25 -14.60
N ASN A 520 -9.15 4.28 -15.52
CA ASN A 520 -10.37 3.61 -15.96
C ASN A 520 -10.34 2.10 -15.69
N PRO A 521 -11.49 1.42 -15.58
CA PRO A 521 -11.54 -0.03 -15.37
C PRO A 521 -10.67 -0.83 -16.35
N GLU A 522 -10.66 -0.45 -17.62
CA GLU A 522 -9.87 -1.06 -18.68
C GLU A 522 -8.35 -0.91 -18.50
N ASP A 523 -7.88 0.09 -17.74
CA ASP A 523 -6.45 0.30 -17.48
C ASP A 523 -5.87 -0.75 -16.50
N LYS A 524 -6.75 -1.55 -15.87
CA LYS A 524 -6.36 -2.64 -14.95
C LYS A 524 -5.32 -3.57 -15.55
N ILE A 525 -5.46 -3.92 -16.83
CA ILE A 525 -4.57 -4.86 -17.52
C ILE A 525 -3.09 -4.42 -17.47
N TYR A 526 -2.82 -3.12 -17.52
CA TYR A 526 -1.46 -2.59 -17.47
C TYR A 526 -0.82 -2.83 -16.10
N ARG A 527 -1.58 -2.61 -15.02
CA ARG A 527 -1.15 -2.93 -13.65
C ARG A 527 -0.92 -4.42 -13.46
N GLU A 528 -1.83 -5.26 -13.97
CA GLU A 528 -1.68 -6.72 -13.89
C GLU A 528 -0.40 -7.20 -14.57
N ILE A 529 -0.05 -6.64 -15.74
CA ILE A 529 1.20 -6.94 -16.44
C ILE A 529 2.42 -6.56 -15.58
N LEU A 530 2.43 -5.36 -14.99
CA LEU A 530 3.53 -4.91 -14.13
C LEU A 530 3.70 -5.81 -12.91
N LEU A 531 2.64 -6.07 -12.16
CA LEU A 531 2.71 -6.85 -10.93
C LEU A 531 3.00 -8.33 -11.18
N THR A 532 2.48 -8.89 -12.28
CA THR A 532 2.80 -10.26 -12.71
C THR A 532 4.29 -10.40 -13.03
N SER A 533 4.93 -9.36 -13.59
CA SER A 533 6.37 -9.38 -13.85
C SER A 533 7.22 -9.43 -12.56
N LEU A 534 6.74 -8.84 -11.47
CA LEU A 534 7.40 -8.90 -10.15
C LEU A 534 7.21 -10.27 -9.47
N ASN A 535 6.09 -10.93 -9.72
CA ASN A 535 5.72 -12.21 -9.12
C ASN A 535 6.18 -13.43 -9.95
N ASN A 536 7.37 -13.35 -10.56
CA ASN A 536 7.96 -14.41 -11.39
C ASN A 536 7.03 -14.91 -12.51
N GLY A 537 6.19 -14.04 -13.05
CA GLY A 537 5.25 -14.37 -14.12
C GLY A 537 4.01 -15.13 -13.67
N VAL A 538 3.78 -15.31 -12.36
CA VAL A 538 2.57 -15.96 -11.83
C VAL A 538 1.45 -14.92 -11.75
N PRO A 539 0.39 -15.03 -12.58
CA PRO A 539 -0.74 -14.11 -12.51
C PRO A 539 -1.43 -14.24 -11.16
N GLN A 540 -1.75 -13.11 -10.54
CA GLN A 540 -2.59 -13.03 -9.37
C GLN A 540 -3.81 -12.20 -9.70
N GLU A 541 -4.87 -12.36 -8.93
CA GLU A 541 -6.01 -11.47 -9.06
C GLU A 541 -5.77 -10.19 -8.26
N TYR A 542 -5.80 -9.06 -8.95
CA TYR A 542 -5.64 -7.75 -8.36
C TYR A 542 -7.00 -7.04 -8.21
N PRO A 543 -7.15 -6.15 -7.20
CA PRO A 543 -8.39 -5.44 -6.97
C PRO A 543 -8.74 -4.45 -8.09
N ASP A 544 -10.03 -4.11 -8.20
CA ASP A 544 -10.51 -3.08 -9.13
C ASP A 544 -10.31 -1.69 -8.51
N ALA A 545 -9.17 -1.06 -8.84
CA ALA A 545 -8.62 0.15 -8.23
C ALA A 545 -8.61 1.35 -9.19
N HIS A 546 -9.64 1.48 -10.03
CA HIS A 546 -9.79 2.65 -10.89
C HIS A 546 -10.31 3.86 -10.12
N LEU A 547 -10.03 5.07 -10.63
CA LEU A 547 -10.61 6.31 -10.12
C LEU A 547 -12.13 6.27 -10.33
N ARG A 548 -12.89 6.10 -9.25
CA ARG A 548 -14.37 6.04 -9.25
C ARG A 548 -15.00 7.44 -9.29
N THR A 549 -16.20 7.56 -9.84
CA THR A 549 -17.00 8.80 -9.73
C THR A 549 -17.69 8.90 -8.37
N THR A 550 -18.26 10.06 -8.03
CA THR A 550 -19.06 10.23 -6.81
C THR A 550 -20.25 9.27 -6.79
N ASP A 551 -21.00 9.16 -7.89
CA ASP A 551 -22.17 8.29 -7.98
C ASP A 551 -21.83 6.79 -7.91
N GLU A 552 -20.72 6.37 -8.53
CA GLU A 552 -20.22 5.00 -8.39
C GLU A 552 -19.83 4.70 -6.94
N MET A 553 -19.18 5.63 -6.24
CA MET A 553 -18.80 5.45 -4.83
C MET A 553 -20.03 5.35 -3.93
N LEU A 554 -21.02 6.24 -4.10
CA LEU A 554 -22.26 6.18 -3.34
C LEU A 554 -22.96 4.83 -3.52
N LYS A 555 -22.90 4.26 -4.73
CA LYS A 555 -23.43 2.92 -5.01
C LYS A 555 -22.65 1.81 -4.30
N GLU A 556 -21.31 1.89 -4.26
CA GLU A 556 -20.46 0.92 -3.55
C GLU A 556 -20.75 0.88 -2.04
N PHE A 557 -21.13 2.01 -1.45
CA PHE A 557 -21.43 2.15 -0.02
C PHE A 557 -22.93 2.17 0.32
N ALA A 558 -23.81 1.90 -0.65
CA ALA A 558 -25.25 1.96 -0.46
C ALA A 558 -25.78 1.02 0.64
N PHE A 559 -25.05 -0.05 0.97
CA PHE A 559 -25.37 -0.99 2.05
C PHE A 559 -25.32 -0.36 3.46
N LEU A 560 -24.68 0.80 3.62
CA LEU A 560 -24.68 1.58 4.88
C LEU A 560 -25.97 2.42 5.07
N GLY A 561 -26.81 2.51 4.04
CA GLY A 561 -27.93 3.45 3.99
C GLY A 561 -27.53 4.79 3.36
N GLU A 562 -28.49 5.48 2.74
CA GLU A 562 -28.26 6.67 1.90
C GLU A 562 -27.55 7.81 2.64
N GLU A 563 -28.00 8.13 3.86
CA GLU A 563 -27.43 9.19 4.69
C GLU A 563 -25.96 8.90 5.04
N LYS A 564 -25.68 7.69 5.53
CA LYS A 564 -24.33 7.31 5.93
C LYS A 564 -23.39 7.15 4.74
N ALA A 565 -23.89 6.63 3.61
CA ALA A 565 -23.14 6.56 2.36
C ALA A 565 -22.74 7.96 1.88
N TYR A 566 -23.67 8.93 1.92
CA TYR A 566 -23.36 10.31 1.58
C TYR A 566 -22.35 10.94 2.54
N GLU A 567 -22.50 10.69 3.84
CA GLU A 567 -21.59 11.18 4.88
C GLU A 567 -20.15 10.69 4.65
N VAL A 568 -19.93 9.38 4.50
CA VAL A 568 -18.58 8.80 4.37
C VAL A 568 -17.94 9.09 3.00
N VAL A 569 -18.75 9.20 1.94
CA VAL A 569 -18.26 9.44 0.56
C VAL A 569 -18.02 10.92 0.29
N VAL A 570 -18.96 11.79 0.66
CA VAL A 570 -18.95 13.20 0.29
C VAL A 570 -18.59 14.07 1.48
N THR A 571 -19.38 14.05 2.55
CA THR A 571 -19.20 14.99 3.67
C THR A 571 -17.83 14.87 4.32
N ASN A 572 -17.44 13.65 4.70
CA ASN A 572 -16.20 13.42 5.43
C ASN A 572 -14.96 13.54 4.53
N SER A 573 -15.06 13.19 3.23
CA SER A 573 -13.95 13.40 2.29
C SER A 573 -13.67 14.89 2.05
N ASN A 574 -14.74 15.70 1.95
CA ASN A 574 -14.64 17.14 1.88
C ASN A 574 -14.09 17.75 3.18
N TRP A 575 -14.50 17.23 4.35
CA TRP A 575 -13.96 17.63 5.64
C TRP A 575 -12.43 17.44 5.71
N VAL A 576 -11.91 16.30 5.26
CA VAL A 576 -10.45 16.04 5.21
C VAL A 576 -9.74 17.09 4.34
N SER A 577 -10.28 17.36 3.14
CA SER A 577 -9.74 18.41 2.27
C SER A 577 -9.72 19.78 2.96
N ASP A 578 -10.71 20.10 3.78
CA ASP A 578 -10.84 21.39 4.46
C ASP A 578 -9.89 21.52 5.66
N GLN A 579 -9.37 20.40 6.19
CA GLN A 579 -8.33 20.40 7.24
C GLN A 579 -6.91 20.70 6.71
N LEU A 580 -6.73 20.75 5.39
CA LEU A 580 -5.43 20.89 4.74
C LEU A 580 -5.32 22.27 4.08
N GLU A 581 -4.19 22.95 4.20
CA GLU A 581 -3.95 24.21 3.50
C GLU A 581 -3.60 23.99 2.02
N GLU A 582 -3.74 25.02 1.21
CA GLU A 582 -3.17 25.02 -0.14
C GLU A 582 -1.67 25.36 -0.04
N ILE A 583 -0.82 24.38 -0.37
CA ILE A 583 0.63 24.46 -0.18
C ILE A 583 1.39 24.29 -1.50
N THR A 584 2.64 24.73 -1.53
CA THR A 584 3.48 24.69 -2.72
C THR A 584 4.72 23.80 -2.50
N PRO A 585 4.86 22.68 -3.23
CA PRO A 585 5.98 21.74 -3.08
C PRO A 585 7.26 22.20 -3.80
N VAL A 586 7.15 23.12 -4.75
CA VAL A 586 8.27 23.64 -5.54
C VAL A 586 8.30 25.15 -5.41
N LYS A 587 9.41 25.70 -4.91
CA LYS A 587 9.55 27.16 -4.75
C LYS A 587 9.70 27.84 -6.11
N ASP A 588 9.11 29.03 -6.23
CA ASP A 588 9.16 29.83 -7.47
C ASP A 588 10.47 30.63 -7.61
N GLU A 589 11.19 30.89 -6.51
CA GLU A 589 12.39 31.72 -6.49
C GLU A 589 13.69 30.92 -6.67
N LEU A 590 14.68 31.53 -7.34
CA LEU A 590 16.05 31.04 -7.38
C LEU A 590 16.80 31.47 -6.11
N TYR A 591 17.29 30.50 -5.33
CA TYR A 591 18.13 30.76 -4.15
C TYR A 591 19.61 30.62 -4.52
N THR A 592 20.29 31.73 -4.71
CA THR A 592 21.70 31.75 -5.13
C THR A 592 22.65 31.62 -3.93
N PRO A 593 23.72 30.81 -4.00
CA PRO A 593 24.70 30.70 -2.93
C PRO A 593 25.46 32.02 -2.74
N LYS A 594 25.93 32.28 -1.53
CA LYS A 594 26.80 33.42 -1.23
C LYS A 594 28.02 32.93 -0.46
N ILE A 595 29.19 33.07 -1.08
CA ILE A 595 30.49 32.82 -0.46
C ILE A 595 31.25 34.15 -0.50
N GLU A 596 31.72 34.59 0.66
CA GLU A 596 32.46 35.84 0.79
C GLU A 596 33.71 35.81 -0.11
N GLY A 597 33.91 36.85 -0.92
CA GLY A 597 35.04 36.97 -1.84
C GLY A 597 34.85 36.35 -3.24
N ALA A 598 33.78 35.58 -3.49
CA ALA A 598 33.58 34.90 -4.76
C ALA A 598 33.46 35.86 -5.95
N ALA A 599 32.72 36.97 -5.80
CA ALA A 599 32.53 37.97 -6.84
C ALA A 599 33.83 38.69 -7.20
N GLU A 600 34.64 39.02 -6.20
CA GLU A 600 35.96 39.62 -6.35
C GLU A 600 36.95 38.64 -7.02
N GLU A 601 36.94 37.38 -6.59
CA GLU A 601 37.81 36.33 -7.12
C GLU A 601 37.50 36.02 -8.58
N ILE A 602 36.22 35.84 -8.95
CA ILE A 602 35.85 35.58 -10.35
C ILE A 602 36.22 36.76 -11.26
N THR A 603 36.07 37.99 -10.75
CA THR A 603 36.45 39.21 -11.48
C THR A 603 37.95 39.19 -11.73
N LYS A 604 38.74 38.97 -10.67
CA LYS A 604 40.20 38.94 -10.75
C LYS A 604 40.68 37.84 -11.70
N LEU A 605 40.22 36.60 -11.54
CA LEU A 605 40.62 35.47 -12.39
C LEU A 605 40.30 35.73 -13.87
N SER A 606 39.13 36.31 -14.15
CA SER A 606 38.71 36.64 -15.52
C SER A 606 39.62 37.68 -16.15
N TYR A 607 39.94 38.77 -15.42
CA TYR A 607 40.84 39.80 -15.91
C TYR A 607 42.28 39.32 -16.03
N ASP A 608 42.80 38.60 -15.03
CA ASP A 608 44.17 38.06 -15.03
C ASP A 608 44.39 37.12 -16.23
N LYS A 609 43.44 36.20 -16.49
CA LYS A 609 43.51 35.29 -17.64
C LYS A 609 43.33 35.99 -18.97
N ALA A 610 42.45 36.98 -19.05
CA ALA A 610 42.28 37.77 -20.28
C ALA A 610 43.55 38.56 -20.62
N HIS A 611 44.24 39.10 -19.62
CA HIS A 611 45.51 39.80 -19.81
C HIS A 611 46.62 38.86 -20.30
N GLU A 612 46.66 37.61 -19.83
CA GLU A 612 47.58 36.58 -20.32
C GLU A 612 47.37 36.28 -21.82
N TRP A 613 46.13 36.18 -22.28
CA TRP A 613 45.82 35.77 -23.65
C TRP A 613 45.82 36.90 -24.66
N TYR A 614 45.31 38.08 -24.27
CA TYR A 614 45.04 39.18 -25.18
C TYR A 614 45.92 40.41 -24.93
N GLY A 615 46.80 40.35 -23.94
CA GLY A 615 47.71 41.41 -23.57
C GLY A 615 47.14 42.42 -22.56
N ASN A 616 48.00 43.32 -22.09
CA ASN A 616 47.64 44.41 -21.18
C ASN A 616 48.19 45.72 -21.76
N PRO A 617 47.33 46.65 -22.24
CA PRO A 617 45.87 46.69 -22.07
C PRO A 617 45.10 45.70 -22.95
N LEU A 618 43.90 45.31 -22.52
CA LEU A 618 43.00 44.46 -23.29
C LEU A 618 42.47 45.18 -24.54
N PRO A 619 42.23 44.47 -25.66
CA PRO A 619 41.44 45.01 -26.76
C PRO A 619 40.05 45.42 -26.27
N LYS A 620 39.56 46.59 -26.72
CA LYS A 620 38.27 47.16 -26.28
C LYS A 620 37.09 46.17 -26.37
N ILE A 621 37.04 45.36 -27.43
CA ILE A 621 36.01 44.33 -27.61
C ILE A 621 36.01 43.27 -26.50
N VAL A 622 37.19 42.91 -25.97
CA VAL A 622 37.35 41.93 -24.88
C VAL A 622 36.99 42.56 -23.55
N GLU A 623 37.48 43.78 -23.29
CA GLU A 623 37.18 44.50 -22.05
C GLU A 623 35.68 44.79 -21.88
N ASP A 624 35.02 45.30 -22.93
CA ASP A 624 33.58 45.57 -22.92
C ASP A 624 32.76 44.28 -22.71
N ARG A 625 33.24 43.16 -23.26
CA ARG A 625 32.62 41.84 -23.09
C ARG A 625 32.72 41.35 -21.64
N ILE A 626 33.92 41.38 -21.06
CA ILE A 626 34.15 40.95 -19.67
C ILE A 626 33.32 41.79 -18.69
N LYS A 627 33.30 43.12 -18.85
CA LYS A 627 32.47 44.01 -18.01
C LYS A 627 30.98 43.67 -18.09
N LYS A 628 30.46 43.44 -19.31
CA LYS A 628 29.05 43.09 -19.51
C LYS A 628 28.70 41.74 -18.87
N GLU A 629 29.53 40.72 -19.08
CA GLU A 629 29.30 39.38 -18.55
C GLU A 629 29.41 39.33 -17.03
N LEU A 630 30.49 39.87 -16.44
CA LEU A 630 30.67 39.86 -14.98
C LEU A 630 29.55 40.60 -14.25
N LYS A 631 29.06 41.72 -14.79
CA LYS A 631 27.90 42.43 -14.23
C LYS A 631 26.66 41.54 -14.19
N SER A 632 26.42 40.75 -15.25
CA SER A 632 25.29 39.82 -15.32
C SER A 632 25.48 38.60 -14.41
N ILE A 633 26.67 38.03 -14.38
CA ILE A 633 27.00 36.84 -13.57
C ILE A 633 26.86 37.17 -12.09
N ILE A 634 27.55 38.22 -11.63
CA ILE A 634 27.50 38.65 -10.22
C ILE A 634 26.09 39.17 -9.87
N GLY A 635 25.47 39.96 -10.75
CA GLY A 635 24.15 40.54 -10.51
C GLY A 635 23.03 39.51 -10.37
N ASN A 636 23.16 38.35 -11.01
CA ASN A 636 22.20 37.25 -10.90
C ASN A 636 22.66 36.15 -9.91
N GLY A 637 23.74 36.36 -9.16
CA GLY A 637 24.23 35.42 -8.14
C GLY A 637 24.87 34.14 -8.67
N PHE A 638 25.54 34.21 -9.83
CA PHE A 638 26.30 33.12 -10.46
C PHE A 638 27.82 33.30 -10.34
N SER A 639 28.26 34.18 -9.45
CA SER A 639 29.68 34.46 -9.16
C SER A 639 30.41 33.30 -8.50
#